data_AF-A0A660W9U7-F1
#
_entry.id   AF-A0A660W9U7-F1
#
_cell.length_a   1.000
_cell.length_b   1.000
_cell.length_c   1.000
_cell.angle_alpha   90.00
_cell.angle_beta   90.00
_cell.angle_gamma   90.00
#
_symmetry.space_group_name_H-M   'P 1'
#
loop_
_entity.id
_entity.type
_entity.pdbx_description
1 polymer ?
#
loop_
_entity_poly.entity_id
_entity_poly.type
_entity_poly.pdbx_seq_one_letter_code
_entity_poly.pdbx_strand_id
1 'polypeptide(L)'
;MLTISSVLGRLIKEYQEDALANDRDSRLVVPGLSAKIAREVHEYLVGNGITSYLVIGDDLAPDEEKSWIRPVGLTSKRIGSFVAVACPGQLAQIQDSIRGSGGTIRAVAFSEEWPWIDAGSEAFRFDGPVLSALVSRWDGTLEQREWLSDFVLKCLTPATRAYPRRAGLLLEEVLGQFSPSLYPEIVDVRLKMLFHAGLPCPGAVDALPPVDKIIRVTSRLCERIVDRCRKEDDVRQLALLMVQEVFPGDEQDEATGSLNVFLDALGQSKTLDLGPLAFFGCWAGNPEHWLRLKAPRLERLFEIEPREPAEVTYRVECDRAVISGRGNAIATFHGEELLFSGTYRLPQDELDRYDWTIRLTYRRSVLASESIGSAEGSFCFLLNTAEAFSRYRTGLPLKLALLSDGEIRAEKRLKLHLCGDARPAFALVEPGFEVVDASVRDEDEVPDKKIETDEAVYVYLFSLDGEEPRFLDQNGNEQSLIETGQRGIWRSGDRVDPLGPREDASGQATRVCEFGELSSVICFEAKDIERGEFTLEDELRVQVAGERNGRVKEILAIFEGARREPYRRLGKLNDASRRRIWLASDMTSERGWRPLLVDLLGHGYDSPGAIGDYVTYRGTISAPGFNGLILPSQAVELLREYASVRFELINATRETLEPVGNTLEHPCYATHPVYVDGHAGKTEELLVRYLRKYRAILGYVEQERERLEWAQLFVLVYLDCVVNWDSTALRNSILLVGPWHPLILAKRYMVQAALVARAQRLGKKDGKAFRQLTVLLKGITGYRWIPGLHRNDKLLEPLHVSPSSDPGWHVAIKQDLGTIAAQAGAGSLDGVLERIRERLGLETPILEGSTEDLACSGIASFTRAFPSRRSLGIRVRRGYSTTDVVSSIDRFLHADESPTEMGQQLPGGIRLFCEEPVAGAEDIKWSGPPILVYHYEDDERCFREMMPDIYLLAPTREISFRPATERHDLPRGVGKQSVFNEPLSWLTEGQAQLPNSVSQEFDA
;
A
#
# COMPACT_ATOMS: atom_id res chain seq x y z
N MET A 1 -26.20 33.38 -18.09
CA MET A 1 -24.87 32.94 -18.53
C MET A 1 -23.92 33.02 -17.36
N LEU A 2 -23.14 31.97 -17.10
CA LEU A 2 -22.10 31.94 -16.09
C LEU A 2 -20.95 32.88 -16.47
N THR A 3 -20.30 33.44 -15.46
CA THR A 3 -19.14 34.34 -15.65
C THR A 3 -18.04 33.63 -16.44
N ILE A 4 -17.72 32.38 -16.10
CA ILE A 4 -16.71 31.59 -16.81
C ILE A 4 -17.05 31.36 -18.28
N SER A 5 -18.31 31.04 -18.61
CA SER A 5 -18.77 30.84 -19.99
C SER A 5 -18.56 32.09 -20.83
N SER A 6 -18.88 33.26 -20.27
CA SER A 6 -18.71 34.54 -20.97
C SER A 6 -17.24 34.97 -21.10
N VAL A 7 -16.36 34.60 -20.17
CA VAL A 7 -14.92 34.83 -20.27
C VAL A 7 -14.31 33.94 -21.34
N LEU A 8 -14.63 32.64 -21.32
CA LEU A 8 -14.19 31.69 -22.35
C LEU A 8 -14.70 32.10 -23.73
N GLY A 9 -15.99 32.43 -23.85
CA GLY A 9 -16.59 32.89 -25.10
C GLY A 9 -15.90 34.14 -25.67
N ARG A 10 -15.53 35.10 -24.81
CA ARG A 10 -14.77 36.30 -25.23
C ARG A 10 -13.36 35.94 -25.71
N LEU A 11 -12.61 35.15 -24.94
CA LEU A 11 -11.25 34.77 -25.31
C LEU A 11 -11.22 33.93 -26.61
N ILE A 12 -12.20 33.05 -26.79
CA ILE A 12 -12.35 32.26 -28.02
C ILE A 12 -12.67 33.16 -29.21
N LYS A 13 -13.54 34.15 -29.02
CA LYS A 13 -13.85 35.15 -30.06
C LYS A 13 -12.60 35.94 -30.45
N GLU A 14 -11.87 36.49 -29.47
CA GLU A 14 -10.63 37.25 -29.69
C GLU A 14 -9.61 36.40 -30.46
N TYR A 15 -9.41 35.13 -30.05
CA TYR A 15 -8.54 34.19 -30.75
C TYR A 15 -8.96 33.96 -32.21
N GLN A 16 -10.27 33.84 -32.47
CA GLN A 16 -10.80 33.59 -33.79
C GLN A 16 -10.70 34.83 -34.70
N GLU A 17 -10.98 36.02 -34.16
CA GLU A 17 -10.85 37.30 -34.86
C GLU A 17 -9.39 37.60 -35.21
N ASP A 18 -8.45 37.35 -34.28
CA ASP A 18 -7.02 37.49 -34.52
C ASP A 18 -6.52 36.55 -35.61
N ALA A 19 -7.02 35.31 -35.65
CA ALA A 19 -6.66 34.37 -36.71
C ALA A 19 -7.16 34.85 -38.08
N LEU A 20 -8.41 35.29 -38.16
CA LEU A 20 -9.02 35.82 -39.39
C LEU A 20 -8.33 37.11 -39.87
N ALA A 21 -7.96 38.01 -38.96
CA ALA A 21 -7.23 39.24 -39.28
C ALA A 21 -5.84 38.98 -39.88
N ASN A 22 -5.25 37.81 -39.56
CA ASN A 22 -3.96 37.37 -40.09
C ASN A 22 -4.11 36.48 -41.35
N ASP A 23 -5.29 36.44 -41.98
CA ASP A 23 -5.63 35.62 -43.15
C ASP A 23 -5.38 34.12 -42.92
N ARG A 24 -5.62 33.66 -41.67
CA ARG A 24 -5.46 32.26 -41.26
C ARG A 24 -6.83 31.62 -41.05
N ASP A 25 -7.04 30.51 -41.73
CA ASP A 25 -8.15 29.61 -41.39
C ASP A 25 -7.97 29.07 -39.96
N SER A 26 -8.97 29.24 -39.10
CA SER A 26 -8.94 28.79 -37.70
C SER A 26 -10.09 27.83 -37.40
N ARG A 27 -9.72 26.62 -36.96
CA ARG A 27 -10.65 25.60 -36.47
C ARG A 27 -10.28 25.27 -35.03
N LEU A 28 -11.11 25.75 -34.11
CA LEU A 28 -10.90 25.57 -32.69
C LEU A 28 -11.88 24.56 -32.14
N VAL A 29 -11.38 23.54 -31.45
CA VAL A 29 -12.22 22.61 -30.69
C VAL A 29 -12.11 22.95 -29.21
N VAL A 30 -13.26 23.20 -28.58
CA VAL A 30 -13.36 23.65 -27.20
C VAL A 30 -14.16 22.62 -26.41
N PRO A 31 -13.60 22.00 -25.37
CA PRO A 31 -14.38 21.18 -24.46
C PRO A 31 -15.37 22.04 -23.69
N GLY A 32 -16.60 21.54 -23.57
CA GLY A 32 -17.68 22.19 -22.87
C GLY A 32 -17.52 22.18 -21.35
N LEU A 33 -16.67 21.29 -20.78
CA LEU A 33 -16.40 21.06 -19.34
C LEU A 33 -17.62 20.59 -18.53
N SER A 34 -18.78 21.17 -18.79
CA SER A 34 -20.10 20.72 -18.37
C SER A 34 -21.12 20.94 -19.50
N ALA A 35 -22.30 20.31 -19.41
CA ALA A 35 -23.34 20.51 -20.42
C ALA A 35 -23.83 21.96 -20.47
N LYS A 36 -23.86 22.65 -19.33
CA LYS A 36 -24.30 24.06 -19.23
C LYS A 36 -23.27 25.01 -19.83
N ILE A 37 -21.99 24.87 -19.47
CA ILE A 37 -20.92 25.71 -20.01
C ILE A 37 -20.80 25.50 -21.53
N ALA A 38 -20.92 24.26 -22.02
CA ALA A 38 -20.91 23.97 -23.46
C ALA A 38 -21.96 24.77 -24.23
N ARG A 39 -23.21 24.74 -23.76
CA ARG A 39 -24.33 25.46 -24.39
C ARG A 39 -24.13 26.96 -24.32
N GLU A 40 -23.80 27.50 -23.15
CA GLU A 40 -23.63 28.93 -22.96
C GLU A 40 -22.47 29.51 -23.78
N VAL A 41 -21.33 28.82 -23.87
CA VAL A 41 -20.21 29.23 -24.72
C VAL A 41 -20.61 29.20 -26.19
N HIS A 42 -21.29 28.15 -26.64
CA HIS A 42 -21.79 28.05 -28.01
C HIS A 42 -22.77 29.20 -28.35
N GLU A 43 -23.77 29.44 -27.50
CA GLU A 43 -24.74 30.53 -27.67
C GLU A 43 -24.05 31.90 -27.69
N TYR A 44 -23.04 32.11 -26.84
CA TYR A 44 -22.24 33.34 -26.84
C TYR A 44 -21.57 33.58 -28.20
N LEU A 45 -20.94 32.54 -28.76
CA LEU A 45 -20.20 32.62 -30.02
C LEU A 45 -21.14 32.89 -31.20
N VAL A 46 -22.24 32.15 -31.30
CA VAL A 46 -23.27 32.35 -32.34
C VAL A 46 -23.85 33.76 -32.25
N GLY A 47 -24.22 34.23 -31.05
CA GLY A 47 -24.74 35.58 -30.82
C GLY A 47 -23.75 36.70 -31.16
N ASN A 48 -22.45 36.39 -31.24
CA ASN A 48 -21.38 37.31 -31.62
C ASN A 48 -20.93 37.15 -33.09
N GLY A 49 -21.65 36.39 -33.91
CA GLY A 49 -21.36 36.22 -35.34
C GLY A 49 -20.22 35.25 -35.65
N ILE A 50 -19.77 34.45 -34.67
CA ILE A 50 -18.77 33.39 -34.89
C ILE A 50 -19.48 32.10 -35.32
N THR A 51 -19.05 31.50 -36.42
CA THR A 51 -19.52 30.19 -36.86
C THR A 51 -19.18 29.13 -35.81
N SER A 52 -20.19 28.66 -35.06
CA SER A 52 -20.00 27.67 -33.99
C SER A 52 -20.96 26.49 -34.13
N TYR A 53 -20.48 25.30 -33.80
CA TYR A 53 -21.27 24.07 -33.72
C TYR A 53 -21.21 23.48 -32.31
N LEU A 54 -22.36 23.11 -31.74
CA LEU A 54 -22.43 22.38 -30.48
C LEU A 54 -22.44 20.87 -30.77
N VAL A 55 -21.41 20.16 -30.31
CA VAL A 55 -21.29 18.70 -30.48
C VAL A 55 -21.99 17.99 -29.32
N ILE A 56 -23.11 17.33 -29.59
CA ILE A 56 -24.00 16.71 -28.59
C ILE A 56 -23.89 15.18 -28.59
N GLY A 57 -24.25 14.56 -27.46
CA GLY A 57 -24.32 13.10 -27.29
C GLY A 57 -25.68 12.50 -27.70
N ASP A 58 -25.83 11.19 -27.47
CA ASP A 58 -27.05 10.43 -27.81
C ASP A 58 -28.30 10.86 -27.05
N ASP A 59 -28.12 11.56 -25.95
CA ASP A 59 -29.15 12.13 -25.08
C ASP A 59 -29.92 13.31 -25.72
N LEU A 60 -29.39 13.92 -26.78
CA LEU A 60 -30.00 15.09 -27.43
C LEU A 60 -30.16 14.89 -28.94
N ALA A 61 -31.27 15.39 -29.51
CA ALA A 61 -31.49 15.33 -30.96
C ALA A 61 -30.69 16.42 -31.70
N PRO A 62 -30.09 16.14 -32.88
CA PRO A 62 -29.48 17.16 -33.73
C PRO A 62 -30.50 18.22 -34.17
N ASP A 63 -30.04 19.45 -34.34
CA ASP A 63 -30.88 20.60 -34.70
C ASP A 63 -30.05 21.55 -35.58
N GLU A 64 -30.41 21.66 -36.87
CA GLU A 64 -29.67 22.49 -37.81
C GLU A 64 -29.82 24.00 -37.54
N GLU A 65 -31.00 24.45 -37.10
CA GLU A 65 -31.23 25.87 -36.80
C GLU A 65 -30.40 26.33 -35.61
N LYS A 66 -30.24 25.44 -34.61
CA LYS A 66 -29.38 25.69 -33.45
C LYS A 66 -27.92 25.29 -33.66
N SER A 67 -27.55 24.80 -34.85
CA SER A 67 -26.21 24.28 -35.12
C SER A 67 -25.74 23.19 -34.15
N TRP A 68 -26.68 22.35 -33.68
CA TRP A 68 -26.42 21.18 -32.85
C TRP A 68 -26.15 19.96 -33.73
N ILE A 69 -25.00 19.32 -33.53
CA ILE A 69 -24.50 18.27 -34.43
C ILE A 69 -23.95 17.09 -33.64
N ARG A 70 -24.03 15.88 -34.22
CA ARG A 70 -23.31 14.73 -33.67
C ARG A 70 -21.82 14.77 -34.04
N PRO A 71 -20.93 14.11 -33.27
CA PRO A 71 -19.50 14.09 -33.56
C PRO A 71 -19.16 13.70 -35.01
N VAL A 72 -19.87 12.71 -35.56
CA VAL A 72 -19.72 12.27 -36.96
C VAL A 72 -20.14 13.37 -37.95
N GLY A 73 -21.19 14.12 -37.66
CA GLY A 73 -21.68 15.18 -38.54
C GLY A 73 -20.67 16.31 -38.75
N LEU A 74 -19.77 16.55 -37.79
CA LEU A 74 -18.73 17.57 -37.87
C LEU A 74 -17.76 17.32 -39.04
N THR A 75 -17.64 16.07 -39.50
CA THR A 75 -16.81 15.69 -40.66
C THR A 75 -17.33 16.25 -41.99
N SER A 76 -18.61 16.62 -42.06
CA SER A 76 -19.19 17.28 -43.22
C SER A 76 -18.92 18.79 -43.27
N LYS A 77 -18.43 19.39 -42.17
CA LYS A 77 -18.20 20.83 -42.01
C LYS A 77 -16.71 21.22 -42.09
N ARG A 78 -15.91 20.42 -42.82
CA ARG A 78 -14.43 20.50 -42.90
C ARG A 78 -13.86 21.71 -43.67
N ILE A 79 -14.68 22.63 -44.17
CA ILE A 79 -14.23 23.76 -45.01
C ILE A 79 -14.57 25.07 -44.29
N GLY A 80 -13.61 25.99 -44.23
CA GLY A 80 -13.74 27.29 -43.55
C GLY A 80 -13.31 27.28 -42.08
N SER A 81 -13.52 28.43 -41.44
CA SER A 81 -13.20 28.73 -40.04
C SER A 81 -14.42 28.55 -39.15
N PHE A 82 -14.29 27.77 -38.07
CA PHE A 82 -15.39 27.51 -37.13
C PHE A 82 -14.88 27.11 -35.73
N VAL A 83 -15.77 27.20 -34.74
CA VAL A 83 -15.54 26.71 -33.37
C VAL A 83 -16.48 25.55 -33.05
N ALA A 84 -15.92 24.38 -32.73
CA ALA A 84 -16.71 23.24 -32.24
C ALA A 84 -16.66 23.18 -30.71
N VAL A 85 -17.80 23.40 -30.05
CA VAL A 85 -17.91 23.26 -28.60
C VAL A 85 -18.47 21.87 -28.30
N ALA A 86 -17.70 21.02 -27.62
CA ALA A 86 -18.08 19.63 -27.38
C ALA A 86 -18.72 19.44 -26.00
N CYS A 87 -19.94 18.89 -25.93
CA CYS A 87 -20.51 18.46 -24.66
C CYS A 87 -19.59 17.45 -23.96
N PRO A 88 -19.63 17.34 -22.61
CA PRO A 88 -18.76 16.44 -21.87
C PRO A 88 -18.77 15.01 -22.42
N GLY A 89 -17.58 14.46 -22.68
CA GLY A 89 -17.39 13.11 -23.21
C GLY A 89 -17.57 12.98 -24.72
N GLN A 90 -18.09 14.01 -25.40
CA GLN A 90 -18.23 14.03 -26.87
C GLN A 90 -16.94 14.42 -27.57
N LEU A 91 -16.03 15.10 -26.85
CA LEU A 91 -14.74 15.50 -27.42
C LEU A 91 -14.06 14.27 -28.03
N ALA A 92 -13.95 13.16 -27.29
CA ALA A 92 -13.33 11.89 -27.69
C ALA A 92 -13.88 11.28 -28.98
N GLN A 93 -15.15 11.54 -29.30
CA GLN A 93 -15.83 10.99 -30.47
C GLN A 93 -15.62 11.82 -31.74
N ILE A 94 -15.02 13.01 -31.61
CA ILE A 94 -14.67 13.86 -32.75
C ILE A 94 -13.45 13.24 -33.46
N GLN A 95 -13.57 12.99 -34.75
CA GLN A 95 -12.50 12.36 -35.54
C GLN A 95 -11.20 13.18 -35.52
N ASP A 96 -10.06 12.48 -35.51
CA ASP A 96 -8.73 13.12 -35.52
C ASP A 96 -8.46 13.96 -36.77
N SER A 97 -9.13 13.66 -37.89
CA SER A 97 -9.11 14.51 -39.09
C SER A 97 -9.57 15.97 -38.81
N ILE A 98 -10.35 16.17 -37.76
CA ILE A 98 -10.81 17.48 -37.28
C ILE A 98 -9.85 18.01 -36.18
N ARG A 99 -9.22 17.14 -35.39
CA ARG A 99 -8.30 17.48 -34.28
C ARG A 99 -6.81 17.64 -34.65
N GLY A 100 -6.44 17.34 -35.90
CA GLY A 100 -5.09 17.02 -36.42
C GLY A 100 -3.83 17.63 -35.80
N SER A 101 -2.75 16.84 -35.82
CA SER A 101 -1.46 16.97 -35.13
C SER A 101 -0.32 17.67 -35.91
N GLY A 102 -0.61 18.61 -36.81
CA GLY A 102 0.45 19.29 -37.57
C GLY A 102 0.06 20.64 -38.17
N GLY A 103 0.84 21.68 -37.82
CA GLY A 103 0.92 22.95 -38.55
C GLY A 103 -0.31 23.87 -38.47
N THR A 104 -0.25 24.84 -37.55
CA THR A 104 -0.84 26.20 -37.60
C THR A 104 -2.35 26.39 -37.84
N ILE A 105 -3.17 25.35 -38.08
CA ILE A 105 -4.57 25.52 -38.56
C ILE A 105 -5.63 24.79 -37.69
N ARG A 106 -5.27 23.93 -36.73
CA ARG A 106 -6.25 23.13 -35.95
C ARG A 106 -5.76 22.94 -34.51
N ALA A 107 -6.40 23.59 -33.54
CA ALA A 107 -5.99 23.54 -32.15
C ALA A 107 -7.16 23.09 -31.26
N VAL A 108 -6.87 22.22 -30.30
CA VAL A 108 -7.74 22.03 -29.12
C VAL A 108 -7.38 23.13 -28.14
N ALA A 109 -8.37 23.89 -27.67
CA ALA A 109 -8.14 25.03 -26.78
C ALA A 109 -7.50 24.59 -25.45
N PHE A 110 -8.08 23.57 -24.81
CA PHE A 110 -7.65 22.95 -23.55
C PHE A 110 -8.30 21.56 -23.41
N SER A 111 -7.90 20.79 -22.40
CA SER A 111 -8.44 19.45 -22.15
C SER A 111 -9.78 19.48 -21.38
N GLU A 112 -10.53 18.37 -21.36
CA GLU A 112 -11.72 18.23 -20.50
C GLU A 112 -11.39 18.25 -18.99
N GLU A 113 -10.12 18.12 -18.63
CA GLU A 113 -9.61 18.15 -17.24
C GLU A 113 -9.14 19.54 -16.80
N TRP A 114 -9.31 20.54 -17.67
CA TRP A 114 -9.05 21.93 -17.34
C TRP A 114 -10.07 22.42 -16.28
N PRO A 115 -9.67 23.14 -15.21
CA PRO A 115 -8.34 23.70 -14.96
C PRO A 115 -7.40 22.83 -14.08
N TRP A 116 -7.82 21.62 -13.67
CA TRP A 116 -7.01 20.77 -12.77
C TRP A 116 -5.77 20.18 -13.47
N ILE A 117 -5.84 20.00 -14.78
CA ILE A 117 -4.71 19.64 -15.64
C ILE A 117 -4.69 20.62 -16.82
N ASP A 118 -3.86 21.65 -16.69
CA ASP A 118 -3.72 22.70 -17.69
C ASP A 118 -2.58 22.36 -18.67
N ALA A 119 -2.92 21.58 -19.69
CA ALA A 119 -2.01 21.18 -20.78
C ALA A 119 -2.43 21.80 -22.13
N GLY A 120 -3.23 22.87 -22.09
CA GLY A 120 -3.84 23.51 -23.26
C GLY A 120 -2.97 24.59 -23.91
N SER A 121 -3.57 25.32 -24.84
CA SER A 121 -2.97 26.50 -25.47
C SER A 121 -2.78 27.62 -24.44
N GLU A 122 -1.63 28.31 -24.49
CA GLU A 122 -1.31 29.48 -23.64
C GLU A 122 -2.40 30.57 -23.69
N ALA A 123 -3.10 30.71 -24.81
CA ALA A 123 -4.20 31.67 -24.96
C ALA A 123 -5.40 31.37 -24.02
N PHE A 124 -5.52 30.13 -23.54
CA PHE A 124 -6.61 29.67 -22.68
C PHE A 124 -6.12 29.08 -21.35
N ARG A 125 -4.86 29.35 -20.98
CA ARG A 125 -4.28 28.92 -19.70
C ARG A 125 -5.09 29.46 -18.53
N PHE A 126 -5.44 28.60 -17.57
CA PHE A 126 -6.30 28.96 -16.45
C PHE A 126 -5.62 29.98 -15.54
N ASP A 127 -4.41 29.71 -15.07
CA ASP A 127 -3.64 30.58 -14.18
C ASP A 127 -3.07 31.84 -14.87
N GLY A 128 -3.44 32.08 -16.12
CA GLY A 128 -3.02 33.21 -16.94
C GLY A 128 -4.22 34.00 -17.47
N PRO A 129 -4.48 33.99 -18.80
CA PRO A 129 -5.52 34.83 -19.40
C PRO A 129 -6.92 34.64 -18.81
N VAL A 130 -7.29 33.41 -18.46
CA VAL A 130 -8.66 33.10 -18.05
C VAL A 130 -8.93 33.59 -16.63
N LEU A 131 -8.10 33.23 -15.65
CA LEU A 131 -8.25 33.70 -14.27
C LEU A 131 -8.08 35.21 -14.18
N SER A 132 -7.11 35.79 -14.91
CA SER A 132 -6.94 37.25 -14.97
C SER A 132 -8.19 37.95 -15.49
N ALA A 133 -8.80 37.45 -16.57
CA ALA A 133 -10.05 37.98 -17.12
C ALA A 133 -11.24 37.83 -16.17
N LEU A 134 -11.32 36.70 -15.48
CA LEU A 134 -12.39 36.37 -14.54
C LEU A 134 -12.32 37.26 -13.29
N VAL A 135 -11.15 37.35 -12.67
CA VAL A 135 -10.91 38.20 -11.48
C VAL A 135 -11.01 39.68 -11.81
N SER A 136 -10.63 40.11 -13.02
CA SER A 136 -10.82 41.50 -13.47
C SER A 136 -12.29 41.92 -13.58
N ARG A 137 -13.22 40.96 -13.72
CA ARG A 137 -14.67 41.23 -13.67
C ARG A 137 -15.22 41.28 -12.26
N TRP A 138 -14.47 40.77 -11.28
CA TRP A 138 -14.90 40.72 -9.90
C TRP A 138 -14.49 41.96 -9.10
N ASP A 139 -13.36 42.58 -9.39
CA ASP A 139 -12.89 43.73 -8.60
C ASP A 139 -11.98 44.69 -9.37
N GLY A 140 -11.80 45.91 -8.85
CA GLY A 140 -11.00 46.99 -9.41
C GLY A 140 -9.58 47.16 -8.83
N THR A 141 -9.29 46.71 -7.60
CA THR A 141 -7.96 46.91 -6.98
C THR A 141 -7.00 45.75 -7.28
N LEU A 142 -5.70 46.04 -7.46
CA LEU A 142 -4.70 45.01 -7.77
C LEU A 142 -4.54 43.99 -6.62
N GLU A 143 -4.50 44.47 -5.38
CA GLU A 143 -4.29 43.62 -4.19
C GLU A 143 -5.41 42.58 -4.00
N GLN A 144 -6.67 42.99 -4.16
CA GLN A 144 -7.80 42.07 -4.05
C GLN A 144 -7.82 41.06 -5.19
N ARG A 145 -7.41 41.46 -6.40
CA ARG A 145 -7.29 40.56 -7.55
C ARG A 145 -6.19 39.51 -7.34
N GLU A 146 -5.04 39.90 -6.82
CA GLU A 146 -3.95 38.97 -6.48
C GLU A 146 -4.41 37.97 -5.42
N TRP A 147 -5.06 38.45 -4.34
CA TRP A 147 -5.59 37.60 -3.29
C TRP A 147 -6.64 36.60 -3.81
N LEU A 148 -7.58 37.05 -4.65
CA LEU A 148 -8.61 36.18 -5.25
C LEU A 148 -7.99 35.15 -6.18
N SER A 149 -6.99 35.54 -6.96
CA SER A 149 -6.27 34.62 -7.85
C SER A 149 -5.55 33.53 -7.06
N ASP A 150 -4.83 33.92 -5.99
CA ASP A 150 -4.18 32.99 -5.07
C ASP A 150 -5.20 32.06 -4.40
N PHE A 151 -6.35 32.58 -3.98
CA PHE A 151 -7.39 31.78 -3.35
C PHE A 151 -7.96 30.72 -4.31
N VAL A 152 -8.24 31.09 -5.56
CA VAL A 152 -8.72 30.14 -6.58
C VAL A 152 -7.66 29.05 -6.85
N LEU A 153 -6.41 29.44 -7.06
CA LEU A 153 -5.33 28.51 -7.43
C LEU A 153 -4.85 27.62 -6.28
N LYS A 154 -4.74 28.16 -5.06
CA LYS A 154 -4.17 27.45 -3.91
C LYS A 154 -5.23 26.73 -3.07
N CYS A 155 -6.48 27.19 -3.09
CA CYS A 155 -7.57 26.59 -2.31
C CYS A 155 -8.60 25.86 -3.19
N LEU A 156 -9.30 26.58 -4.06
CA LEU A 156 -10.48 26.05 -4.76
C LEU A 156 -10.13 24.95 -5.77
N THR A 157 -9.12 25.16 -6.61
CA THR A 157 -8.72 24.16 -7.62
C THR A 157 -8.18 22.88 -6.97
N PRO A 158 -7.26 22.92 -5.98
CA PRO A 158 -6.79 21.71 -5.30
C PRO A 158 -7.89 20.99 -4.52
N ALA A 159 -8.72 21.71 -3.77
CA ALA A 159 -9.78 21.11 -2.94
C ALA A 159 -10.84 20.36 -3.77
N THR A 160 -11.09 20.80 -5.00
CA THR A 160 -12.09 20.18 -5.89
C THR A 160 -11.52 19.08 -6.78
N ARG A 161 -10.20 18.88 -6.84
CA ARG A 161 -9.54 17.98 -7.82
C ARG A 161 -10.06 16.54 -7.78
N ALA A 162 -10.26 16.00 -6.59
CA ALA A 162 -10.72 14.63 -6.37
C ALA A 162 -12.26 14.47 -6.39
N TYR A 163 -13.00 15.58 -6.52
CA TYR A 163 -14.46 15.54 -6.45
C TYR A 163 -15.09 15.07 -7.78
N PRO A 164 -15.99 14.06 -7.79
CA PRO A 164 -16.58 13.55 -9.04
C PRO A 164 -17.35 14.59 -9.86
N ARG A 165 -17.98 15.58 -9.20
CA ARG A 165 -18.73 16.67 -9.85
C ARG A 165 -17.97 18.00 -9.86
N ARG A 166 -16.63 17.94 -9.86
CA ARG A 166 -15.74 19.10 -9.77
C ARG A 166 -16.00 20.22 -10.78
N ALA A 167 -16.38 19.90 -12.02
CA ALA A 167 -16.75 20.91 -13.02
C ALA A 167 -18.03 21.67 -12.65
N GLY A 168 -19.06 20.94 -12.19
CA GLY A 168 -20.29 21.56 -11.69
C GLY A 168 -20.02 22.44 -10.47
N LEU A 169 -19.29 21.92 -9.48
CA LEU A 169 -19.00 22.64 -8.25
C LEU A 169 -18.09 23.86 -8.50
N LEU A 170 -16.89 23.66 -9.04
CA LEU A 170 -15.91 24.74 -9.21
C LEU A 170 -16.35 25.72 -10.30
N LEU A 171 -16.63 25.24 -11.51
CA LEU A 171 -16.77 26.12 -12.68
C LEU A 171 -18.18 26.70 -12.80
N GLU A 172 -19.22 25.96 -12.42
CA GLU A 172 -20.58 26.49 -12.46
C GLU A 172 -20.97 27.17 -11.15
N GLU A 173 -20.94 26.45 -10.04
CA GLU A 173 -21.53 26.92 -8.79
C GLU A 173 -20.63 27.95 -8.09
N VAL A 174 -19.32 27.72 -7.98
CA VAL A 174 -18.42 28.64 -7.25
C VAL A 174 -17.89 29.78 -8.12
N LEU A 175 -17.24 29.49 -9.26
CA LEU A 175 -16.65 30.55 -10.10
C LEU A 175 -17.67 31.14 -11.09
N GLY A 176 -18.61 30.32 -11.55
CA GLY A 176 -19.54 30.67 -12.62
C GLY A 176 -20.71 31.54 -12.15
N GLN A 177 -21.28 31.22 -10.98
CA GLN A 177 -22.40 31.97 -10.39
C GLN A 177 -21.95 33.15 -9.54
N PHE A 178 -20.67 33.20 -9.13
CA PHE A 178 -20.17 34.33 -8.37
C PHE A 178 -20.23 35.64 -9.16
N SER A 179 -20.80 36.65 -8.52
CA SER A 179 -20.82 38.04 -8.98
C SER A 179 -20.59 38.97 -7.78
N PRO A 180 -19.85 40.08 -7.94
CA PRO A 180 -19.68 41.08 -6.88
C PRO A 180 -20.98 41.73 -6.43
N SER A 181 -22.03 41.66 -7.25
CA SER A 181 -23.37 42.14 -6.90
C SER A 181 -24.13 41.21 -5.96
N LEU A 182 -23.67 39.97 -5.76
CA LEU A 182 -24.27 39.07 -4.77
C LEU A 182 -23.96 39.55 -3.37
N TYR A 183 -24.89 39.28 -2.44
CA TYR A 183 -24.74 39.55 -1.01
C TYR A 183 -24.38 41.02 -0.73
N PRO A 184 -25.28 41.98 -1.01
CA PRO A 184 -25.01 43.40 -0.83
C PRO A 184 -24.66 43.77 0.62
N GLU A 185 -24.98 42.91 1.59
CA GLU A 185 -24.68 43.06 3.01
C GLU A 185 -23.19 42.91 3.34
N ILE A 186 -22.43 42.20 2.49
CA ILE A 186 -20.98 42.03 2.64
C ILE A 186 -20.31 43.07 1.74
N VAL A 187 -19.41 43.92 2.27
CA VAL A 187 -18.77 44.96 1.45
C VAL A 187 -17.56 44.42 0.68
N ASP A 188 -16.66 43.68 1.34
CA ASP A 188 -15.43 43.17 0.72
C ASP A 188 -15.72 41.96 -0.18
N VAL A 189 -15.32 42.05 -1.46
CA VAL A 189 -15.50 40.97 -2.44
C VAL A 189 -14.78 39.68 -2.05
N ARG A 190 -13.67 39.75 -1.31
CA ARG A 190 -12.93 38.58 -0.83
C ARG A 190 -13.78 37.80 0.18
N LEU A 191 -14.44 38.51 1.10
CA LEU A 191 -15.39 37.91 2.04
C LEU A 191 -16.61 37.34 1.33
N LYS A 192 -17.13 38.04 0.30
CA LYS A 192 -18.22 37.50 -0.54
C LYS A 192 -17.83 36.16 -1.16
N MET A 193 -16.62 36.06 -1.69
CA MET A 193 -16.11 34.82 -2.29
C MET A 193 -15.97 33.71 -1.23
N LEU A 194 -15.45 34.02 -0.04
CA LEU A 194 -15.38 33.04 1.05
C LEU A 194 -16.76 32.52 1.44
N PHE A 195 -17.75 33.40 1.61
CA PHE A 195 -19.12 33.03 1.89
C PHE A 195 -19.74 32.19 0.78
N HIS A 196 -19.57 32.61 -0.48
CA HIS A 196 -20.08 31.93 -1.65
C HIS A 196 -19.49 30.51 -1.80
N ALA A 197 -18.19 30.35 -1.54
CA ALA A 197 -17.50 29.07 -1.53
C ALA A 197 -17.77 28.25 -0.25
N GLY A 198 -18.54 28.79 0.70
CA GLY A 198 -18.96 28.10 1.92
C GLY A 198 -17.93 28.08 3.05
N LEU A 199 -16.81 28.80 2.95
CA LEU A 199 -15.82 28.83 4.03
C LEU A 199 -16.40 29.58 5.24
N PRO A 200 -16.13 29.15 6.49
CA PRO A 200 -16.55 29.86 7.68
C PRO A 200 -15.95 31.28 7.75
N CYS A 201 -16.71 32.23 8.29
CA CYS A 201 -16.30 33.62 8.37
C CYS A 201 -15.08 33.76 9.30
N PRO A 202 -13.95 34.36 8.88
CA PRO A 202 -12.80 34.55 9.75
C PRO A 202 -13.13 35.50 10.91
N GLY A 203 -12.47 35.31 12.05
CA GLY A 203 -12.67 36.18 13.23
C GLY A 203 -12.25 37.63 12.99
N ALA A 204 -11.18 37.85 12.23
CA ALA A 204 -10.71 39.18 11.82
C ALA A 204 -11.23 39.50 10.41
N VAL A 205 -12.23 40.38 10.33
CA VAL A 205 -12.92 40.73 9.07
C VAL A 205 -12.29 41.97 8.41
N ASP A 206 -11.73 42.89 9.22
CA ASP A 206 -11.15 44.15 8.73
C ASP A 206 -9.76 43.99 8.10
N ALA A 207 -9.05 42.90 8.41
CA ALA A 207 -7.74 42.57 7.87
C ALA A 207 -7.65 41.07 7.57
N LEU A 208 -8.13 40.69 6.37
CA LEU A 208 -8.07 39.32 5.89
C LEU A 208 -6.62 38.80 5.86
N PRO A 209 -6.32 37.64 6.49
CA PRO A 209 -4.98 37.09 6.46
C PRO A 209 -4.57 36.61 5.05
N PRO A 210 -3.27 36.34 4.85
CA PRO A 210 -2.79 35.71 3.62
C PRO A 210 -3.50 34.37 3.37
N VAL A 211 -3.70 34.04 2.07
CA VAL A 211 -4.45 32.85 1.63
C VAL A 211 -3.97 31.56 2.30
N ASP A 212 -2.65 31.35 2.42
CA ASP A 212 -2.09 30.13 3.04
C ASP A 212 -2.50 29.97 4.52
N LYS A 213 -2.60 31.08 5.26
CA LYS A 213 -3.07 31.07 6.65
C LYS A 213 -4.56 30.75 6.73
N ILE A 214 -5.36 31.29 5.80
CA ILE A 214 -6.80 31.00 5.71
C ILE A 214 -7.04 29.53 5.38
N ILE A 215 -6.35 28.98 4.39
CA ILE A 215 -6.45 27.56 4.02
C ILE A 215 -6.14 26.69 5.25
N ARG A 216 -4.99 26.91 5.90
CA ARG A 216 -4.57 26.09 7.04
C ARG A 216 -5.56 26.12 8.21
N VAL A 217 -6.03 27.31 8.60
CA VAL A 217 -6.96 27.47 9.72
C VAL A 217 -8.33 26.88 9.39
N THR A 218 -8.83 27.16 8.17
CA THR A 218 -10.15 26.71 7.74
C THR A 218 -10.21 25.21 7.55
N SER A 219 -9.23 24.60 6.88
CA SER A 219 -9.18 23.15 6.70
C SER A 219 -9.18 22.44 8.04
N ARG A 220 -8.36 22.88 9.00
CA ARG A 220 -8.29 22.29 10.34
C ARG A 220 -9.63 22.38 11.08
N LEU A 221 -10.31 23.53 10.99
CA LEU A 221 -11.61 23.73 11.62
C LEU A 221 -12.67 22.81 11.01
N CYS A 222 -12.79 22.83 9.68
CA CYS A 222 -13.73 22.00 8.93
C CYS A 222 -13.51 20.51 9.22
N GLU A 223 -12.27 20.03 9.13
CA GLU A 223 -11.90 18.63 9.42
C GLU A 223 -12.32 18.22 10.83
N ARG A 224 -12.03 19.04 11.85
CA ARG A 224 -12.37 18.71 13.24
C ARG A 224 -13.87 18.70 13.51
N ILE A 225 -14.62 19.64 12.94
CA ILE A 225 -16.08 19.66 13.07
C ILE A 225 -16.69 18.44 12.37
N VAL A 226 -16.28 18.16 11.13
CA VAL A 226 -16.76 17.00 10.37
C VAL A 226 -16.41 15.69 11.08
N ASP A 227 -15.19 15.55 11.58
CA ASP A 227 -14.76 14.37 12.35
C ASP A 227 -15.59 14.18 13.62
N ARG A 228 -15.88 15.26 14.34
CA ARG A 228 -16.71 15.20 15.55
C ARG A 228 -18.13 14.76 15.20
N CYS A 229 -18.75 15.38 14.20
CA CYS A 229 -20.06 15.01 13.68
C CYS A 229 -20.13 13.54 13.17
N ARG A 230 -19.00 12.95 12.75
CA ARG A 230 -18.93 11.53 12.32
C ARG A 230 -18.76 10.54 13.48
N LYS A 231 -18.14 10.96 14.58
CA LYS A 231 -17.70 10.07 15.68
C LYS A 231 -18.62 10.10 16.91
N GLU A 232 -19.36 11.18 17.10
CA GLU A 232 -20.20 11.41 18.26
C GLU A 232 -21.68 11.47 17.83
N ASP A 233 -22.54 10.68 18.48
CA ASP A 233 -23.97 10.58 18.12
C ASP A 233 -24.81 11.80 18.57
N ASP A 234 -24.34 12.53 19.60
CA ASP A 234 -25.08 13.63 20.27
C ASP A 234 -24.52 15.05 19.95
N VAL A 235 -23.69 15.20 18.91
CA VAL A 235 -23.02 16.49 18.60
C VAL A 235 -23.99 17.65 18.44
N ARG A 236 -25.15 17.39 17.86
CA ARG A 236 -26.19 18.41 17.66
C ARG A 236 -26.69 18.97 18.98
N GLN A 237 -27.01 18.09 19.92
CA GLN A 237 -27.50 18.46 21.25
C GLN A 237 -26.39 19.18 22.03
N LEU A 238 -25.15 18.69 21.96
CA LEU A 238 -24.00 19.32 22.60
C LEU A 238 -23.75 20.74 22.07
N ALA A 239 -23.71 20.91 20.74
CA ALA A 239 -23.51 22.23 20.13
C ALA A 239 -24.66 23.20 20.45
N LEU A 240 -25.90 22.71 20.57
CA LEU A 240 -27.05 23.52 20.98
C LEU A 240 -26.96 23.96 22.45
N LEU A 241 -26.46 23.12 23.35
CA LEU A 241 -26.21 23.50 24.75
C LEU A 241 -25.16 24.62 24.83
N MET A 242 -24.11 24.54 24.02
CA MET A 242 -23.06 25.56 23.95
C MET A 242 -23.54 26.93 23.46
N VAL A 243 -24.71 27.03 22.82
CA VAL A 243 -25.26 28.34 22.38
C VAL A 243 -25.44 29.28 23.56
N GLN A 244 -25.87 28.77 24.72
CA GLN A 244 -26.08 29.59 25.92
C GLN A 244 -24.77 30.19 26.46
N GLU A 245 -23.64 29.52 26.23
CA GLU A 245 -22.31 29.96 26.66
C GLU A 245 -21.59 30.85 25.65
N VAL A 246 -21.89 30.66 24.36
CA VAL A 246 -21.21 31.38 23.27
C VAL A 246 -21.92 32.68 22.90
N PHE A 247 -23.24 32.78 23.09
CA PHE A 247 -24.07 33.92 22.70
C PHE A 247 -24.77 34.59 23.89
N PRO A 248 -24.89 35.94 23.89
CA PRO A 248 -25.64 36.67 24.90
C PRO A 248 -27.15 36.37 24.78
N GLY A 249 -27.88 36.48 25.89
CA GLY A 249 -29.26 35.97 26.03
C GLY A 249 -30.27 36.49 25.01
N ASP A 250 -30.07 37.68 24.47
CA ASP A 250 -30.88 38.29 23.41
C ASP A 250 -30.60 37.74 22.01
N GLU A 251 -29.44 37.11 21.77
CA GLU A 251 -29.05 36.51 20.48
C GLU A 251 -29.22 34.97 20.43
N GLN A 252 -29.56 34.32 21.56
CA GLN A 252 -29.54 32.86 21.69
C GLN A 252 -30.55 32.15 20.78
N ASP A 253 -31.78 32.69 20.64
CA ASP A 253 -32.81 32.10 19.78
C ASP A 253 -32.39 32.15 18.30
N GLU A 254 -31.84 33.28 17.86
CA GLU A 254 -31.35 33.46 16.48
C GLU A 254 -30.09 32.63 16.20
N ALA A 255 -29.21 32.48 17.19
CA ALA A 255 -28.02 31.63 17.12
C ALA A 255 -28.41 30.15 17.03
N THR A 256 -29.40 29.73 17.81
CA THR A 256 -29.98 28.38 17.76
C THR A 256 -30.59 28.10 16.38
N GLY A 257 -31.34 29.04 15.82
CA GLY A 257 -31.88 28.94 14.46
C GLY A 257 -30.77 28.81 13.42
N SER A 258 -29.74 29.66 13.50
CA SER A 258 -28.59 29.64 12.59
C SER A 258 -27.81 28.32 12.66
N LEU A 259 -27.59 27.80 13.87
CA LEU A 259 -26.86 26.55 14.10
C LEU A 259 -27.63 25.34 13.58
N ASN A 260 -28.96 25.31 13.75
CA ASN A 260 -29.78 24.24 13.19
C ASN A 260 -29.74 24.21 11.66
N VAL A 261 -29.87 25.37 11.01
CA VAL A 261 -29.73 25.49 9.55
C VAL A 261 -28.37 24.95 9.09
N PHE A 262 -27.30 25.34 9.79
CA PHE A 262 -25.94 24.86 9.50
C PHE A 262 -25.83 23.33 9.64
N LEU A 263 -26.30 22.76 10.75
CA LEU A 263 -26.21 21.32 11.01
C LEU A 263 -27.08 20.47 10.08
N ASP A 264 -28.28 20.96 9.72
CA ASP A 264 -29.15 20.27 8.75
C ASP A 264 -28.51 20.20 7.38
N ALA A 265 -27.93 21.32 6.92
CA ALA A 265 -27.24 21.37 5.65
C ALA A 265 -25.94 20.55 5.68
N LEU A 266 -25.21 20.52 6.81
CA LEU A 266 -24.02 19.70 6.98
C LEU A 266 -24.36 18.20 6.88
N GLY A 267 -25.45 17.75 7.49
CA GLY A 267 -25.91 16.36 7.43
C GLY A 267 -26.33 15.88 6.02
N GLN A 268 -26.67 16.82 5.12
CA GLN A 268 -27.02 16.53 3.73
C GLN A 268 -25.89 16.84 2.74
N SER A 269 -24.76 17.35 3.22
CA SER A 269 -23.67 17.84 2.39
C SER A 269 -22.95 16.70 1.67
N LYS A 270 -22.70 16.90 0.37
CA LYS A 270 -21.87 16.01 -0.48
C LYS A 270 -20.41 16.47 -0.56
N THR A 271 -20.05 17.54 0.14
CA THR A 271 -18.72 18.16 0.07
C THR A 271 -17.88 17.97 1.33
N LEU A 272 -18.34 17.15 2.29
CA LEU A 272 -17.70 16.95 3.61
C LEU A 272 -16.20 16.61 3.53
N ASP A 273 -15.78 15.85 2.51
CA ASP A 273 -14.39 15.42 2.33
C ASP A 273 -13.54 16.42 1.51
N LEU A 274 -14.07 17.59 1.16
CA LEU A 274 -13.38 18.61 0.36
C LEU A 274 -12.60 19.62 1.21
N GLY A 275 -12.21 19.25 2.44
CA GLY A 275 -11.39 20.05 3.35
C GLY A 275 -11.98 21.44 3.62
N PRO A 276 -11.36 22.54 3.14
CA PRO A 276 -11.87 23.90 3.39
C PRO A 276 -13.26 24.15 2.78
N LEU A 277 -13.68 23.35 1.79
CA LEU A 277 -15.01 23.45 1.16
C LEU A 277 -16.06 22.52 1.79
N ALA A 278 -15.79 21.93 2.96
CA ALA A 278 -16.72 21.03 3.65
C ALA A 278 -18.10 21.66 3.90
N PHE A 279 -18.13 22.97 4.14
CA PHE A 279 -19.34 23.72 4.47
C PHE A 279 -19.99 24.42 3.26
N PHE A 280 -19.62 24.03 2.04
CA PHE A 280 -20.30 24.51 0.83
C PHE A 280 -21.81 24.24 0.90
N GLY A 281 -22.61 25.30 0.69
CA GLY A 281 -24.07 25.24 0.81
C GLY A 281 -24.64 25.22 2.23
N CYS A 282 -23.81 25.21 3.28
CA CYS A 282 -24.29 25.06 4.66
C CYS A 282 -24.93 26.32 5.27
N TRP A 283 -24.81 27.47 4.59
CA TRP A 283 -25.30 28.76 5.11
C TRP A 283 -26.69 29.16 4.59
N ALA A 284 -27.37 28.29 3.82
CA ALA A 284 -28.67 28.54 3.20
C ALA A 284 -28.77 29.85 2.38
N GLY A 285 -27.64 30.35 1.87
CA GLY A 285 -27.58 31.60 1.12
C GLY A 285 -27.84 32.87 1.96
N ASN A 286 -27.88 32.77 3.29
CA ASN A 286 -28.12 33.90 4.19
C ASN A 286 -26.81 34.36 4.87
N PRO A 287 -26.28 35.57 4.53
CA PRO A 287 -25.07 36.13 5.14
C PRO A 287 -25.17 36.30 6.67
N GLU A 288 -26.37 36.47 7.23
CA GLU A 288 -26.55 36.64 8.67
C GLU A 288 -26.19 35.38 9.45
N HIS A 289 -26.58 34.19 8.97
CA HIS A 289 -26.18 32.93 9.60
C HIS A 289 -24.66 32.77 9.61
N TRP A 290 -24.01 33.14 8.51
CA TRP A 290 -22.56 33.09 8.34
C TRP A 290 -21.80 34.09 9.23
N LEU A 291 -22.30 35.32 9.33
CA LEU A 291 -21.73 36.35 10.20
C LEU A 291 -21.98 36.05 11.69
N ARG A 292 -23.08 35.38 12.02
CA ARG A 292 -23.39 34.95 13.39
C ARG A 292 -22.50 33.78 13.81
N LEU A 293 -22.29 32.80 12.93
CA LEU A 293 -21.46 31.60 13.14
C LEU A 293 -20.03 31.75 12.57
N LYS A 294 -19.29 32.78 13.01
CA LYS A 294 -17.88 32.95 12.61
C LYS A 294 -17.00 31.81 13.14
N ALA A 295 -15.84 31.60 12.52
CA ALA A 295 -14.89 30.54 12.85
C ALA A 295 -14.57 30.42 14.36
N PRO A 296 -14.26 31.50 15.12
CA PRO A 296 -14.04 31.38 16.56
C PRO A 296 -15.28 30.97 17.36
N ARG A 297 -16.48 31.34 16.90
CA ARG A 297 -17.75 30.93 17.52
C ARG A 297 -18.06 29.48 17.22
N LEU A 298 -17.81 29.02 15.99
CA LEU A 298 -17.88 27.59 15.65
C LEU A 298 -16.87 26.79 16.47
N GLU A 299 -15.65 27.28 16.64
CA GLU A 299 -14.67 26.62 17.50
C GLU A 299 -15.19 26.46 18.93
N ARG A 300 -15.82 27.48 19.51
CA ARG A 300 -16.39 27.38 20.87
C ARG A 300 -17.64 26.49 20.92
N LEU A 301 -18.55 26.61 19.96
CA LEU A 301 -19.78 25.81 19.88
C LEU A 301 -19.50 24.31 19.79
N PHE A 302 -18.41 23.93 19.10
CA PHE A 302 -17.97 22.54 18.95
C PHE A 302 -16.80 22.18 19.89
N GLU A 303 -16.44 23.06 20.82
CA GLU A 303 -15.37 22.90 21.83
C GLU A 303 -13.99 22.51 21.24
N ILE A 304 -13.58 23.22 20.20
CA ILE A 304 -12.38 22.95 19.37
C ILE A 304 -11.15 23.76 19.83
N GLU A 305 -11.20 24.58 20.88
CA GLU A 305 -10.13 25.52 21.27
C GLU A 305 -8.69 24.93 21.28
N PRO A 306 -7.69 25.68 20.77
CA PRO A 306 -6.28 25.36 20.94
C PRO A 306 -5.81 25.78 22.34
N ARG A 307 -5.81 24.86 23.31
CA ARG A 307 -5.24 25.09 24.65
C ARG A 307 -3.81 24.57 24.74
N GLU A 308 -2.92 25.30 25.41
CA GLU A 308 -1.68 24.71 25.92
C GLU A 308 -2.07 23.66 26.98
N PRO A 309 -1.69 22.39 26.81
CA PRO A 309 -2.17 21.33 27.69
C PRO A 309 -1.53 21.44 29.08
N ALA A 310 -2.33 21.27 30.14
CA ALA A 310 -1.78 20.93 31.44
C ALA A 310 -1.08 19.57 31.35
N GLU A 311 0.09 19.43 31.97
CA GLU A 311 0.92 18.23 31.88
C GLU A 311 1.13 17.62 33.27
N VAL A 312 1.09 16.29 33.34
CA VAL A 312 1.48 15.53 34.53
C VAL A 312 2.32 14.34 34.13
N THR A 313 3.43 14.15 34.83
CA THR A 313 4.33 13.00 34.70
C THR A 313 4.44 12.29 36.04
N TYR A 314 4.74 10.99 36.02
CA TYR A 314 4.90 10.22 37.23
C TYR A 314 5.87 9.06 37.02
N ARG A 315 6.40 8.57 38.14
CA ARG A 315 7.14 7.35 38.30
C ARG A 315 6.58 6.62 39.51
N VAL A 316 6.55 5.29 39.43
CA VAL A 316 6.22 4.41 40.55
C VAL A 316 7.44 3.61 40.94
N GLU A 317 7.70 3.47 42.24
CA GLU A 317 8.79 2.69 42.81
C GLU A 317 8.23 1.72 43.87
N CYS A 318 8.82 0.53 43.94
CA CYS A 318 8.47 -0.54 44.87
C CYS A 318 9.66 -1.48 45.02
N ASP A 319 9.95 -1.95 46.24
CA ASP A 319 11.13 -2.78 46.54
C ASP A 319 11.04 -4.18 45.93
N ARG A 320 9.83 -4.74 45.88
CA ARG A 320 9.55 -6.09 45.37
C ARG A 320 8.51 -6.02 44.24
N ALA A 321 8.96 -5.73 43.03
CA ALA A 321 8.07 -5.58 41.89
C ALA A 321 8.76 -5.77 40.53
N VAL A 322 7.95 -6.10 39.53
CA VAL A 322 8.28 -5.92 38.11
C VAL A 322 7.49 -4.71 37.59
N ILE A 323 8.19 -3.76 36.96
CA ILE A 323 7.62 -2.53 36.40
C ILE A 323 7.78 -2.58 34.88
N SER A 324 6.70 -2.29 34.15
CA SER A 324 6.72 -2.24 32.68
C SER A 324 7.78 -1.26 32.17
N GLY A 325 8.38 -1.53 31.01
CA GLY A 325 9.34 -0.61 30.38
C GLY A 325 8.81 0.80 30.11
N ARG A 326 7.48 0.98 29.99
CA ARG A 326 6.80 2.27 29.82
C ARG A 326 6.40 2.95 31.14
N GLY A 327 6.58 2.27 32.29
CA GLY A 327 6.20 2.76 33.61
C GLY A 327 4.69 2.91 33.84
N ASN A 328 3.84 2.31 32.98
CA ASN A 328 2.38 2.42 33.03
C ASN A 328 1.68 1.17 33.60
N ALA A 329 2.45 0.16 33.99
CA ALA A 329 1.96 -0.99 34.74
C ALA A 329 3.04 -1.51 35.71
N ILE A 330 2.58 -2.10 36.81
CA ILE A 330 3.42 -2.67 37.87
C ILE A 330 2.74 -3.93 38.44
N ALA A 331 3.55 -4.95 38.72
CA ALA A 331 3.14 -6.19 39.37
C ALA A 331 3.97 -6.39 40.65
N THR A 332 3.29 -6.58 41.78
CA THR A 332 3.90 -6.68 43.12
C THR A 332 3.04 -7.57 44.04
N PHE A 333 3.36 -7.64 45.34
CA PHE A 333 2.62 -8.41 46.34
C PHE A 333 1.66 -7.53 47.13
N HIS A 334 0.55 -8.11 47.57
CA HIS A 334 -0.37 -7.46 48.50
C HIS A 334 0.32 -7.24 49.85
N GLY A 335 0.26 -6.01 50.38
CA GLY A 335 0.99 -5.59 51.57
C GLY A 335 2.25 -4.76 51.29
N GLU A 336 2.69 -4.67 50.04
CA GLU A 336 3.80 -3.82 49.64
C GLU A 336 3.40 -2.33 49.58
N GLU A 337 4.38 -1.45 49.74
CA GLU A 337 4.22 0.00 49.62
C GLU A 337 4.67 0.50 48.25
N LEU A 338 3.86 1.36 47.63
CA LEU A 338 4.12 1.96 46.32
C LEU A 338 4.39 3.45 46.48
N LEU A 339 5.56 3.90 46.06
CA LEU A 339 5.94 5.31 46.04
C LEU A 339 5.66 5.90 44.66
N PHE A 340 4.67 6.80 44.59
CA PHE A 340 4.38 7.60 43.40
C PHE A 340 5.05 8.95 43.52
N SER A 341 5.92 9.31 42.59
CA SER A 341 6.53 10.63 42.53
C SER A 341 6.45 11.19 41.12
N GLY A 342 6.39 12.50 40.95
CA GLY A 342 6.28 13.09 39.63
C GLY A 342 6.28 14.60 39.61
N THR A 343 6.10 15.17 38.42
CA THR A 343 6.03 16.61 38.19
C THR A 343 4.75 17.00 37.45
N TYR A 344 4.32 18.24 37.64
CA TYR A 344 3.20 18.83 36.92
C TYR A 344 3.57 20.21 36.36
N ARG A 345 2.89 20.59 35.28
CA ARG A 345 2.94 21.91 34.66
C ARG A 345 1.52 22.37 34.31
N LEU A 346 1.21 23.60 34.68
CA LEU A 346 -0.05 24.29 34.46
C LEU A 346 0.17 25.52 33.57
N PRO A 347 -0.84 25.94 32.78
CA PRO A 347 -0.82 27.24 32.13
C PRO A 347 -0.76 28.36 33.18
N GLN A 348 0.19 29.29 33.02
CA GLN A 348 0.43 30.36 34.01
C GLN A 348 -0.79 31.27 34.21
N ASP A 349 -1.63 31.42 33.19
CA ASP A 349 -2.84 32.24 33.19
C ASP A 349 -4.05 31.55 33.85
N GLU A 350 -3.96 30.26 34.18
CA GLU A 350 -5.01 29.47 34.83
C GLU A 350 -4.76 29.18 36.33
N LEU A 351 -3.54 29.41 36.84
CA LEU A 351 -3.18 29.09 38.23
C LEU A 351 -4.05 29.85 39.25
N ASP A 352 -4.24 31.15 39.04
CA ASP A 352 -5.01 32.01 39.96
C ASP A 352 -6.53 31.97 39.68
N ARG A 353 -6.96 31.24 38.65
CA ARG A 353 -8.37 31.21 38.20
C ARG A 353 -9.16 30.02 38.75
N TYR A 354 -8.47 28.92 39.08
CA TYR A 354 -9.10 27.66 39.48
C TYR A 354 -8.39 27.05 40.69
N ASP A 355 -9.11 26.25 41.48
CA ASP A 355 -8.52 25.43 42.53
C ASP A 355 -7.91 24.16 41.91
N TRP A 356 -6.58 24.09 41.93
CA TRP A 356 -5.85 22.98 41.33
C TRP A 356 -5.54 21.88 42.36
N THR A 357 -5.83 20.63 42.01
CA THR A 357 -5.48 19.46 42.83
C THR A 357 -4.94 18.34 41.97
N ILE A 358 -3.99 17.56 42.50
CA ILE A 358 -3.55 16.30 41.92
C ILE A 358 -4.06 15.15 42.79
N ARG A 359 -4.66 14.14 42.15
CA ARG A 359 -5.31 13.01 42.84
C ARG A 359 -4.91 11.68 42.22
N LEU A 360 -4.57 10.73 43.09
CA LEU A 360 -4.50 9.31 42.76
C LEU A 360 -5.82 8.65 43.14
N THR A 361 -6.48 8.00 42.18
CA THR A 361 -7.82 7.44 42.35
C THR A 361 -7.92 6.01 41.87
N TYR A 362 -8.83 5.25 42.48
CA TYR A 362 -9.27 3.92 42.06
C TYR A 362 -10.80 3.85 42.11
N ARG A 363 -11.45 3.58 40.97
CA ARG A 363 -12.93 3.45 40.86
C ARG A 363 -13.71 4.56 41.58
N ARG A 364 -13.26 5.81 41.44
CA ARG A 364 -13.79 7.05 42.07
C ARG A 364 -13.40 7.27 43.55
N SER A 365 -12.82 6.28 44.23
CA SER A 365 -12.23 6.48 45.55
C SER A 365 -10.89 7.22 45.43
N VAL A 366 -10.70 8.25 46.26
CA VAL A 366 -9.44 8.99 46.37
C VAL A 366 -8.50 8.19 47.27
N LEU A 367 -7.36 7.77 46.72
CA LEU A 367 -6.30 7.08 47.45
C LEU A 367 -5.31 8.06 48.05
N ALA A 368 -4.97 9.11 47.29
CA ALA A 368 -4.14 10.23 47.74
C ALA A 368 -4.52 11.50 46.98
N SER A 369 -4.32 12.66 47.61
CA SER A 369 -4.61 13.98 47.03
C SER A 369 -3.66 15.03 47.59
N GLU A 370 -3.26 15.98 46.75
CA GLU A 370 -2.46 17.14 47.14
C GLU A 370 -2.98 18.40 46.39
N SER A 371 -2.99 19.54 47.08
CA SER A 371 -3.38 20.83 46.47
C SER A 371 -2.18 21.48 45.81
N ILE A 372 -2.39 22.11 44.64
CA ILE A 372 -1.33 22.72 43.85
C ILE A 372 -1.39 24.23 44.00
N GLY A 373 -0.25 24.85 44.36
CA GLY A 373 -0.11 26.29 44.56
C GLY A 373 0.89 26.97 43.62
N SER A 374 1.47 26.26 42.65
CA SER A 374 2.43 26.81 41.68
C SER A 374 2.15 26.31 40.28
N ALA A 375 2.56 27.06 39.26
CA ALA A 375 2.37 26.68 37.86
C ALA A 375 3.23 25.46 37.46
N GLU A 376 4.33 25.23 38.14
CA GLU A 376 5.16 24.03 38.00
C GLU A 376 5.56 23.53 39.39
N GLY A 377 5.65 22.20 39.56
CA GLY A 377 6.02 21.61 40.83
C GLY A 377 6.11 20.08 40.79
N SER A 378 6.33 19.48 41.96
CA SER A 378 6.45 18.04 42.15
C SER A 378 5.48 17.54 43.20
N PHE A 379 5.05 16.29 43.08
CA PHE A 379 4.18 15.62 44.06
C PHE A 379 4.77 14.28 44.47
N CYS A 380 4.35 13.79 45.64
CA CYS A 380 4.75 12.48 46.14
C CYS A 380 3.62 11.83 46.96
N PHE A 381 3.24 10.61 46.59
CA PHE A 381 2.25 9.80 47.31
C PHE A 381 2.84 8.46 47.72
N LEU A 382 2.62 8.07 48.96
CA LEU A 382 2.88 6.72 49.45
C LEU A 382 1.55 5.96 49.51
N LEU A 383 1.48 4.81 48.82
CA LEU A 383 0.28 3.98 48.77
C LEU A 383 0.58 2.60 49.37
N ASN A 384 0.01 2.31 50.54
CA ASN A 384 0.05 0.98 51.12
C ASN A 384 -1.04 0.09 50.50
N THR A 385 -0.64 -0.99 49.82
CA THR A 385 -1.59 -1.84 49.08
C THR A 385 -2.52 -2.65 49.97
N ALA A 386 -2.13 -2.97 51.21
CA ALA A 386 -2.99 -3.68 52.17
C ALA A 386 -4.14 -2.80 52.66
N GLU A 387 -3.87 -1.52 52.93
CA GLU A 387 -4.90 -0.57 53.38
C GLU A 387 -5.82 -0.16 52.22
N ALA A 388 -5.26 0.02 51.03
CA ALA A 388 -5.99 0.54 49.88
C ALA A 388 -6.89 -0.52 49.19
N PHE A 389 -6.52 -1.80 49.22
CA PHE A 389 -7.18 -2.84 48.43
C PHE A 389 -7.52 -4.09 49.26
N SER A 390 -8.82 -4.29 49.51
CA SER A 390 -9.35 -5.53 50.11
C SER A 390 -9.74 -6.59 49.08
N ARG A 391 -9.83 -6.24 47.79
CA ARG A 391 -10.18 -7.16 46.68
C ARG A 391 -9.31 -6.88 45.47
N TYR A 392 -8.52 -7.87 45.03
CA TYR A 392 -7.52 -7.72 43.97
C TYR A 392 -7.41 -8.95 43.05
N ARG A 393 -8.54 -9.63 42.78
CA ARG A 393 -8.59 -10.81 41.89
C ARG A 393 -8.20 -10.53 40.44
N THR A 394 -8.17 -9.27 40.03
CA THR A 394 -7.78 -8.83 38.68
C THR A 394 -6.92 -7.57 38.77
N GLY A 395 -6.32 -7.16 37.66
CA GLY A 395 -5.59 -5.89 37.58
C GLY A 395 -6.44 -4.68 38.02
N LEU A 396 -5.83 -3.81 38.82
CA LEU A 396 -6.43 -2.62 39.44
C LEU A 396 -6.04 -1.37 38.63
N PRO A 397 -6.98 -0.73 37.92
CA PRO A 397 -6.68 0.50 37.19
C PRO A 397 -6.62 1.70 38.15
N LEU A 398 -5.42 2.27 38.31
CA LEU A 398 -5.20 3.51 39.02
C LEU A 398 -5.17 4.68 38.04
N LYS A 399 -5.69 5.82 38.48
CA LYS A 399 -5.73 7.05 37.69
C LYS A 399 -5.11 8.18 38.50
N LEU A 400 -4.03 8.73 37.97
CA LEU A 400 -3.44 9.98 38.42
C LEU A 400 -4.06 11.12 37.58
N ALA A 401 -4.77 12.03 38.22
CA ALA A 401 -5.47 13.12 37.56
C ALA A 401 -5.03 14.45 38.15
N LEU A 402 -4.85 15.42 37.27
CA LEU A 402 -4.68 16.83 37.57
C LEU A 402 -6.03 17.51 37.32
N LEU A 403 -6.59 18.14 38.34
CA LEU A 403 -7.94 18.70 38.31
C LEU A 403 -7.93 20.20 38.54
N SER A 404 -8.80 20.94 37.83
CA SER A 404 -9.16 22.34 38.16
C SER A 404 -10.65 22.38 38.49
N ASP A 405 -11.00 22.89 39.68
CA ASP A 405 -12.37 22.94 40.21
C ASP A 405 -13.12 21.59 40.18
N GLY A 406 -12.37 20.49 40.26
CA GLY A 406 -12.92 19.13 40.18
C GLY A 406 -13.05 18.56 38.77
N GLU A 407 -12.77 19.34 37.72
CA GLU A 407 -12.68 18.87 36.33
C GLU A 407 -11.28 18.38 36.00
N ILE A 408 -11.18 17.29 35.24
CA ILE A 408 -9.88 16.67 34.90
C ILE A 408 -9.26 17.39 33.71
N ARG A 409 -8.08 17.98 33.92
CA ARG A 409 -7.32 18.73 32.91
C ARG A 409 -6.17 17.94 32.31
N ALA A 410 -5.59 17.03 33.09
CA ALA A 410 -4.60 16.06 32.60
C ALA A 410 -4.76 14.74 33.36
N GLU A 411 -4.51 13.61 32.69
CA GLU A 411 -4.55 12.31 33.35
C GLU A 411 -3.48 11.35 32.84
N LYS A 412 -3.05 10.47 33.75
CA LYS A 412 -2.25 9.28 33.45
C LYS A 412 -2.90 8.07 34.12
N ARG A 413 -2.79 6.93 33.45
CA ARG A 413 -3.32 5.66 33.95
C ARG A 413 -2.17 4.70 34.23
N LEU A 414 -2.31 3.95 35.31
CA LEU A 414 -1.43 2.86 35.71
C LEU A 414 -2.27 1.60 35.95
N LYS A 415 -1.78 0.44 35.53
CA LYS A 415 -2.36 -0.85 35.91
C LYS A 415 -1.53 -1.51 37.01
N LEU A 416 -2.13 -1.78 38.17
CA LEU A 416 -1.51 -2.46 39.30
C LEU A 416 -1.98 -3.91 39.39
N HIS A 417 -1.05 -4.85 39.44
CA HIS A 417 -1.31 -6.27 39.66
C HIS A 417 -0.75 -6.70 41.02
N LEU A 418 -1.57 -7.37 41.84
CA LEU A 418 -1.19 -7.81 43.18
C LEU A 418 -1.22 -9.34 43.27
N CYS A 419 -0.16 -9.92 43.82
CA CYS A 419 -0.06 -11.33 44.23
C CYS A 419 -0.32 -11.42 45.74
N GLY A 420 -1.25 -12.26 46.18
CA GLY A 420 -1.66 -12.39 47.59
C GLY A 420 -2.76 -13.44 47.75
N ASP A 421 -3.32 -13.60 48.94
CA ASP A 421 -4.29 -14.67 49.26
C ASP A 421 -5.45 -14.81 48.26
N ALA A 422 -5.94 -13.70 47.71
CA ALA A 422 -7.05 -13.71 46.74
C ALA A 422 -6.63 -14.08 45.30
N ARG A 423 -5.33 -14.08 45.01
CA ARG A 423 -4.69 -14.29 43.70
C ARG A 423 -3.25 -14.79 43.94
N PRO A 424 -3.09 -16.06 44.36
CA PRO A 424 -1.85 -16.57 44.98
C PRO A 424 -0.69 -16.79 43.99
N ALA A 425 -0.99 -16.94 42.69
CA ALA A 425 0.02 -17.07 41.65
C ALA A 425 -0.48 -16.53 40.30
N PHE A 426 0.45 -15.98 39.50
CA PHE A 426 0.20 -15.61 38.10
C PHE A 426 1.51 -15.51 37.32
N ALA A 427 1.41 -15.63 35.99
CA ALA A 427 2.49 -15.37 35.05
C ALA A 427 2.33 -13.98 34.41
N LEU A 428 3.44 -13.27 34.20
CA LEU A 428 3.54 -11.94 33.61
C LEU A 428 4.49 -12.00 32.39
N VAL A 429 4.07 -11.43 31.26
CA VAL A 429 4.83 -11.42 30.01
C VAL A 429 5.36 -10.02 29.73
N GLU A 430 6.67 -9.90 29.48
CA GLU A 430 7.33 -8.62 29.13
C GLU A 430 8.25 -8.79 27.91
N PRO A 431 8.22 -7.89 26.91
CA PRO A 431 7.43 -6.65 26.84
C PRO A 431 5.93 -6.86 26.55
N GLY A 432 5.09 -5.93 27.03
CA GLY A 432 3.64 -5.92 26.82
C GLY A 432 2.84 -5.90 28.13
N PHE A 433 3.44 -6.39 29.22
CA PHE A 433 2.88 -6.43 30.57
C PHE A 433 1.53 -7.17 30.67
N GLU A 434 1.37 -8.24 29.91
CA GLU A 434 0.20 -9.10 29.95
C GLU A 434 0.30 -10.09 31.10
N VAL A 435 -0.81 -10.26 31.85
CA VAL A 435 -0.84 -11.15 33.02
C VAL A 435 -1.85 -12.28 32.80
N VAL A 436 -1.47 -13.50 33.18
CA VAL A 436 -2.24 -14.74 33.10
C VAL A 436 -2.34 -15.35 34.49
N ASP A 437 -3.56 -15.50 35.00
CA ASP A 437 -3.82 -16.03 36.34
C ASP A 437 -3.68 -17.55 36.38
N ALA A 438 -3.07 -18.07 37.44
CA ALA A 438 -3.00 -19.52 37.65
C ALA A 438 -4.32 -20.05 38.22
N SER A 439 -4.76 -21.21 37.73
CA SER A 439 -6.00 -21.88 38.14
C SER A 439 -5.79 -23.38 38.35
N VAL A 440 -6.76 -24.08 38.94
CA VAL A 440 -6.69 -25.54 39.12
C VAL A 440 -6.92 -26.20 37.76
N ARG A 441 -5.98 -27.06 37.36
CA ARG A 441 -5.92 -27.66 36.02
C ARG A 441 -7.11 -28.58 35.73
N ASP A 442 -7.79 -28.37 34.59
CA ASP A 442 -8.74 -29.32 33.99
C ASP A 442 -8.04 -30.04 32.83
N GLU A 443 -8.13 -31.37 32.73
CA GLU A 443 -7.34 -32.20 31.81
C GLU A 443 -7.64 -31.99 30.30
N ASP A 444 -8.65 -31.18 29.96
CA ASP A 444 -9.09 -30.87 28.59
C ASP A 444 -8.61 -29.44 28.15
N GLU A 445 -7.30 -29.22 27.99
CA GLU A 445 -6.73 -27.85 27.87
C GLU A 445 -6.83 -27.20 26.47
N VAL A 446 -7.63 -26.12 26.40
CA VAL A 446 -7.42 -24.97 25.49
C VAL A 446 -6.45 -24.01 26.21
N PRO A 447 -5.48 -23.35 25.54
CA PRO A 447 -4.60 -22.40 26.21
C PRO A 447 -5.40 -21.30 26.93
N ASP A 448 -5.06 -21.03 28.20
CA ASP A 448 -5.75 -20.03 29.03
C ASP A 448 -5.71 -18.63 28.41
N LYS A 449 -4.63 -18.33 27.68
CA LYS A 449 -4.51 -17.08 26.93
C LYS A 449 -3.54 -17.18 25.75
N LYS A 450 -3.96 -16.59 24.63
CA LYS A 450 -3.12 -16.34 23.45
C LYS A 450 -2.58 -14.91 23.49
N ILE A 451 -1.28 -14.72 23.30
CA ILE A 451 -0.58 -13.43 23.36
C ILE A 451 0.21 -13.22 22.07
N GLU A 452 -0.14 -12.18 21.32
CA GLU A 452 0.60 -11.79 20.11
C GLU A 452 1.84 -10.95 20.44
N THR A 453 3.01 -11.36 19.96
CA THR A 453 4.29 -10.69 20.21
C THR A 453 5.01 -10.36 18.90
N ASP A 454 5.67 -9.20 18.84
CA ASP A 454 6.55 -8.74 17.75
C ASP A 454 8.04 -8.82 18.11
N GLU A 455 8.35 -9.37 19.29
CA GLU A 455 9.70 -9.68 19.73
C GLU A 455 9.68 -10.85 20.73
N ALA A 456 10.86 -11.41 21.01
CA ALA A 456 11.02 -12.44 22.03
C ALA A 456 10.66 -11.90 23.43
N VAL A 457 9.98 -12.66 24.27
CA VAL A 457 9.45 -12.19 25.57
C VAL A 457 10.09 -12.93 26.74
N TYR A 458 10.23 -12.25 27.88
CA TYR A 458 10.46 -12.90 29.16
C TYR A 458 9.13 -13.23 29.83
N VAL A 459 9.08 -14.40 30.48
CA VAL A 459 7.96 -14.76 31.34
C VAL A 459 8.42 -14.65 32.79
N TYR A 460 7.75 -13.82 33.57
CA TYR A 460 7.95 -13.65 35.00
C TYR A 460 6.87 -14.43 35.75
N LEU A 461 7.26 -15.22 36.74
CA LEU A 461 6.37 -16.06 37.52
C LEU A 461 6.30 -15.50 38.94
N PHE A 462 5.09 -15.17 39.41
CA PHE A 462 4.83 -14.68 40.75
C PHE A 462 4.17 -15.79 41.58
N SER A 463 4.75 -16.13 42.73
CA SER A 463 4.18 -17.09 43.69
C SER A 463 4.19 -16.52 45.10
N LEU A 464 3.06 -16.61 45.80
CA LEU A 464 2.92 -16.17 47.19
C LEU A 464 3.74 -17.05 48.16
N ASP A 465 3.68 -18.37 47.99
CA ASP A 465 4.28 -19.34 48.90
C ASP A 465 5.82 -19.32 48.86
N GLY A 466 6.38 -18.76 47.78
CA GLY A 466 7.82 -18.61 47.60
C GLY A 466 8.54 -19.90 47.20
N GLU A 467 7.80 -20.97 46.93
CA GLU A 467 8.33 -22.18 46.29
C GLU A 467 8.63 -21.94 44.80
N GLU A 468 9.71 -22.56 44.30
CA GLU A 468 10.13 -22.41 42.91
C GLU A 468 9.09 -23.04 41.96
N PRO A 469 8.49 -22.25 41.05
CA PRO A 469 7.54 -22.77 40.07
C PRO A 469 8.26 -23.56 38.97
N ARG A 470 7.51 -24.35 38.21
CA ARG A 470 8.03 -25.05 37.02
C ARG A 470 7.61 -24.34 35.76
N PHE A 471 8.50 -24.30 34.77
CA PHE A 471 8.27 -23.66 33.47
C PHE A 471 8.52 -24.68 32.36
N LEU A 472 7.45 -25.13 31.69
CA LEU A 472 7.50 -26.23 30.73
C LEU A 472 7.18 -25.74 29.31
N ASP A 473 7.75 -26.40 28.32
CA ASP A 473 7.33 -26.27 26.91
C ASP A 473 6.10 -27.15 26.60
N GLN A 474 5.60 -27.05 25.36
CA GLN A 474 4.45 -27.82 24.87
C GLN A 474 4.65 -29.35 24.86
N ASN A 475 5.90 -29.82 24.92
CA ASN A 475 6.25 -31.23 24.97
C ASN A 475 6.45 -31.72 26.42
N GLY A 476 6.25 -30.84 27.41
CA GLY A 476 6.47 -31.12 28.82
C GLY A 476 7.94 -31.07 29.27
N ASN A 477 8.85 -30.52 28.45
CA ASN A 477 10.25 -30.35 28.85
C ASN A 477 10.43 -29.09 29.69
N GLU A 478 11.15 -29.24 30.80
CA GLU A 478 11.44 -28.15 31.73
C GLU A 478 12.48 -27.18 31.17
N GLN A 479 12.14 -25.89 31.23
CA GLN A 479 12.93 -24.76 30.78
C GLN A 479 13.57 -24.08 32.01
N SER A 480 14.70 -23.40 31.80
CA SER A 480 15.42 -22.74 32.90
C SER A 480 14.64 -21.54 33.46
N LEU A 481 14.67 -21.39 34.78
CA LEU A 481 14.25 -20.20 35.50
C LEU A 481 15.45 -19.55 36.20
N ILE A 482 15.40 -18.23 36.33
CA ILE A 482 16.38 -17.41 37.05
C ILE A 482 15.63 -16.69 38.18
N GLU A 483 16.11 -16.87 39.40
CA GLU A 483 15.64 -16.09 40.54
C GLU A 483 16.04 -14.63 40.37
N THR A 484 15.09 -13.70 40.48
CA THR A 484 15.33 -12.28 40.20
C THR A 484 16.03 -11.54 41.34
N GLY A 485 16.33 -12.22 42.45
CA GLY A 485 16.79 -11.61 43.71
C GLY A 485 15.67 -11.01 44.55
N GLN A 486 14.45 -10.96 44.02
CA GLN A 486 13.23 -10.58 44.74
C GLN A 486 12.47 -11.87 45.09
N ARG A 487 12.24 -12.12 46.38
CA ARG A 487 11.58 -13.34 46.87
C ARG A 487 10.26 -13.56 46.14
N GLY A 488 9.94 -14.79 45.73
CA GLY A 488 8.67 -15.11 45.08
C GLY A 488 8.49 -14.61 43.64
N ILE A 489 9.56 -14.10 43.00
CA ILE A 489 9.56 -13.68 41.59
C ILE A 489 10.70 -14.38 40.84
N TRP A 490 10.33 -15.21 39.88
CA TRP A 490 11.26 -15.87 38.95
C TRP A 490 11.06 -15.34 37.54
N ARG A 491 12.09 -15.44 36.70
CA ARG A 491 12.05 -15.08 35.28
C ARG A 491 12.53 -16.25 34.45
N SER A 492 11.97 -16.47 33.28
CA SER A 492 12.54 -17.39 32.29
C SER A 492 14.03 -17.07 32.04
N GLY A 493 14.85 -18.11 31.96
CA GLY A 493 16.28 -17.98 31.75
C GLY A 493 16.60 -17.47 30.34
N ASP A 494 15.91 -18.04 29.36
CA ASP A 494 15.90 -17.58 27.97
C ASP A 494 14.63 -16.79 27.66
N ARG A 495 14.68 -15.94 26.63
CA ARG A 495 13.49 -15.31 26.06
C ARG A 495 12.72 -16.35 25.26
N VAL A 496 11.41 -16.35 25.39
CA VAL A 496 10.51 -17.15 24.55
C VAL A 496 10.33 -16.41 23.23
N ASP A 497 10.69 -17.07 22.14
CA ASP A 497 10.58 -16.53 20.78
C ASP A 497 9.72 -17.49 19.94
N PRO A 498 8.49 -17.12 19.54
CA PRO A 498 7.63 -17.95 18.70
C PRO A 498 8.24 -18.30 17.34
N LEU A 499 9.30 -17.60 16.93
CA LEU A 499 10.04 -17.83 15.68
C LEU A 499 11.43 -18.43 15.93
N GLY A 500 11.73 -18.80 17.17
CA GLY A 500 13.00 -19.39 17.56
C GLY A 500 13.21 -20.76 16.89
N PRO A 501 14.47 -21.20 16.71
CA PRO A 501 14.81 -22.45 16.02
C PRO A 501 14.34 -23.73 16.73
N ARG A 502 13.66 -23.60 17.88
CA ARG A 502 13.15 -24.69 18.72
C ARG A 502 11.61 -24.78 18.75
N GLU A 503 10.89 -23.82 18.14
CA GLU A 503 9.42 -23.78 18.13
C GLU A 503 8.83 -24.22 16.77
N ASP A 504 7.51 -24.45 16.73
CA ASP A 504 6.79 -25.00 15.58
C ASP A 504 6.55 -23.98 14.44
N ALA A 505 6.24 -24.48 13.22
CA ALA A 505 6.13 -23.68 11.98
C ALA A 505 4.96 -22.71 11.96
N SER A 506 4.05 -22.87 12.91
CA SER A 506 2.87 -22.03 13.11
C SER A 506 3.21 -20.61 13.55
N GLY A 507 4.47 -20.32 13.90
CA GLY A 507 4.83 -19.06 14.54
C GLY A 507 4.22 -18.93 15.93
N GLN A 508 3.98 -20.07 16.59
CA GLN A 508 3.43 -20.15 17.92
C GLN A 508 4.36 -20.91 18.86
N ALA A 509 4.42 -20.46 20.11
CA ALA A 509 5.14 -21.12 21.20
C ALA A 509 4.19 -21.27 22.40
N THR A 510 3.94 -22.49 22.85
CA THR A 510 3.13 -22.73 24.05
C THR A 510 4.02 -22.98 25.26
N ARG A 511 3.66 -22.38 26.40
CA ARG A 511 4.35 -22.55 27.69
C ARG A 511 3.36 -22.84 28.80
N VAL A 512 3.72 -23.80 29.65
CA VAL A 512 2.96 -24.17 30.84
C VAL A 512 3.73 -23.72 32.07
N CYS A 513 3.09 -22.91 32.91
CA CYS A 513 3.67 -22.44 34.17
C CYS A 513 2.95 -23.16 35.31
N GLU A 514 3.66 -23.96 36.11
CA GLU A 514 3.10 -24.71 37.24
C GLU A 514 3.55 -24.10 38.58
N PHE A 515 2.59 -23.91 39.49
CA PHE A 515 2.72 -23.33 40.82
C PHE A 515 2.08 -24.27 41.85
N GLY A 516 2.72 -25.41 42.11
CA GLY A 516 2.15 -26.45 42.97
C GLY A 516 0.88 -27.06 42.35
N GLU A 517 -0.29 -26.85 42.98
CA GLU A 517 -1.60 -27.31 42.49
C GLU A 517 -2.24 -26.39 41.44
N LEU A 518 -1.65 -25.21 41.18
CA LEU A 518 -2.15 -24.24 40.21
C LEU A 518 -1.30 -24.24 38.94
N SER A 519 -1.89 -23.99 37.79
CA SER A 519 -1.18 -23.84 36.52
C SER A 519 -1.76 -22.74 35.64
N SER A 520 -0.95 -22.26 34.69
CA SER A 520 -1.40 -21.39 33.60
C SER A 520 -0.73 -21.76 32.28
N VAL A 521 -1.50 -21.85 31.20
CA VAL A 521 -1.03 -22.16 29.84
C VAL A 521 -1.07 -20.92 28.95
N ILE A 522 0.08 -20.53 28.41
CA ILE A 522 0.23 -19.34 27.58
C ILE A 522 0.66 -19.76 26.18
N CYS A 523 -0.09 -19.35 25.16
CA CYS A 523 0.30 -19.49 23.75
C CYS A 523 0.78 -18.14 23.21
N PHE A 524 2.06 -18.05 22.84
CA PHE A 524 2.63 -16.88 22.17
C PHE A 524 2.48 -17.03 20.66
N GLU A 525 2.09 -15.98 19.95
CA GLU A 525 1.99 -15.95 18.49
C GLU A 525 2.75 -14.77 17.91
N ALA A 526 3.56 -15.00 16.88
CA ALA A 526 4.27 -13.92 16.21
C ALA A 526 3.29 -13.01 15.44
N LYS A 527 3.42 -11.69 15.59
CA LYS A 527 2.62 -10.73 14.82
C LYS A 527 2.97 -10.75 13.35
N ASP A 528 1.95 -10.57 12.51
CA ASP A 528 2.16 -10.34 11.08
C ASP A 528 2.62 -8.90 10.82
N ILE A 529 3.68 -8.75 10.02
CA ILE A 529 4.20 -7.43 9.61
C ILE A 529 3.81 -7.18 8.16
N GLU A 530 2.74 -6.42 7.95
CA GLU A 530 2.23 -6.15 6.59
C GLU A 530 2.99 -5.02 5.85
N ARG A 531 3.58 -4.07 6.57
CA ARG A 531 4.17 -2.86 5.98
C ARG A 531 5.65 -3.03 5.64
N GLY A 532 6.00 -2.83 4.36
CA GLY A 532 7.36 -2.95 3.83
C GLY A 532 7.51 -4.17 2.92
N GLU A 533 8.62 -4.28 2.21
CA GLU A 533 8.94 -5.45 1.38
C GLU A 533 9.70 -6.52 2.16
N PHE A 534 9.65 -7.77 1.69
CA PHE A 534 10.31 -8.91 2.36
C PHE A 534 11.84 -8.87 2.26
N THR A 535 12.38 -8.36 1.14
CA THR A 535 13.82 -8.26 0.90
C THR A 535 14.27 -6.82 0.81
N LEU A 536 15.51 -6.54 1.23
CA LEU A 536 16.13 -5.22 1.11
C LEU A 536 16.27 -4.77 -0.37
N GLU A 537 16.43 -5.73 -1.28
CA GLU A 537 16.47 -5.51 -2.73
C GLU A 537 15.13 -4.96 -3.26
N ASP A 538 14.02 -5.59 -2.89
CA ASP A 538 12.68 -5.11 -3.27
C ASP A 538 12.30 -3.83 -2.57
N GLU A 539 12.66 -3.66 -1.30
CA GLU A 539 12.42 -2.43 -0.58
C GLU A 539 13.12 -1.26 -1.29
N LEU A 540 14.40 -1.41 -1.68
CA LEU A 540 15.09 -0.39 -2.46
C LEU A 540 14.37 -0.12 -3.80
N ARG A 541 13.98 -1.17 -4.52
CA ARG A 541 13.29 -1.05 -5.81
C ARG A 541 11.98 -0.26 -5.69
N VAL A 542 11.15 -0.59 -4.69
CA VAL A 542 9.86 0.06 -4.43
C VAL A 542 10.05 1.51 -3.99
N GLN A 543 10.98 1.78 -3.07
CA GLN A 543 11.24 3.15 -2.60
C GLN A 543 11.81 4.05 -3.71
N VAL A 544 12.64 3.51 -4.61
CA VAL A 544 13.19 4.25 -5.76
C VAL A 544 12.12 4.58 -6.81
N ALA A 545 11.15 3.69 -7.00
CA ALA A 545 10.04 3.92 -7.92
C ALA A 545 9.03 4.96 -7.39
N GLY A 546 8.95 5.15 -6.06
CA GLY A 546 8.03 6.08 -5.40
C GLY A 546 8.51 7.55 -5.32
N GLU A 547 7.60 8.44 -4.92
CA GLU A 547 7.87 9.89 -4.81
C GLU A 547 8.48 10.30 -3.44
N ARG A 548 8.45 9.43 -2.43
CA ARG A 548 8.89 9.72 -1.06
C ARG A 548 10.39 9.42 -0.86
N ASN A 549 11.24 10.43 -1.03
CA ASN A 549 12.72 10.28 -1.05
C ASN A 549 13.41 9.96 0.30
N GLY A 550 12.71 10.02 1.44
CA GLY A 550 13.34 9.94 2.77
C GLY A 550 14.01 8.58 3.07
N ARG A 551 13.40 7.47 2.62
CA ARG A 551 13.84 6.10 2.92
C ARG A 551 14.92 5.57 1.97
N VAL A 552 14.94 6.07 0.73
CA VAL A 552 15.94 5.68 -0.28
C VAL A 552 17.36 5.94 0.22
N LYS A 553 17.60 7.08 0.89
CA LYS A 553 18.93 7.42 1.44
C LYS A 553 19.40 6.44 2.51
N GLU A 554 18.49 6.02 3.39
CA GLU A 554 18.78 5.07 4.47
C GLU A 554 19.18 3.70 3.92
N ILE A 555 18.43 3.19 2.93
CA ILE A 555 18.70 1.90 2.29
C ILE A 555 19.97 1.98 1.42
N LEU A 556 20.15 3.08 0.68
CA LEU A 556 21.36 3.31 -0.12
C LEU A 556 22.62 3.30 0.72
N ALA A 557 22.60 3.90 1.92
CA ALA A 557 23.77 3.90 2.81
C ALA A 557 24.24 2.46 3.16
N ILE A 558 23.32 1.50 3.25
CA ILE A 558 23.64 0.09 3.45
C ILE A 558 24.32 -0.48 2.20
N PHE A 559 23.75 -0.28 1.02
CA PHE A 559 24.31 -0.75 -0.25
C PHE A 559 25.64 -0.06 -0.63
N GLU A 560 25.91 1.14 -0.13
CA GLU A 560 27.19 1.84 -0.31
C GLU A 560 28.26 1.34 0.70
N GLY A 561 27.83 0.66 1.77
CA GLY A 561 28.69 0.25 2.88
C GLY A 561 28.96 1.36 3.89
N ALA A 562 28.27 2.50 3.79
CA ALA A 562 28.37 3.62 4.72
C ALA A 562 27.61 3.37 6.03
N ARG A 563 26.62 2.47 6.02
CA ARG A 563 25.86 2.04 7.20
C ARG A 563 25.97 0.52 7.37
N ARG A 564 26.33 0.09 8.58
CA ARG A 564 26.42 -1.34 8.95
C ARG A 564 25.26 -1.83 9.81
N GLU A 565 24.42 -0.95 10.32
CA GLU A 565 23.19 -1.35 11.02
C GLU A 565 22.15 -1.92 10.02
N PRO A 566 21.51 -3.06 10.32
CA PRO A 566 20.45 -3.59 9.46
C PRO A 566 19.21 -2.72 9.36
N TYR A 567 18.54 -2.83 8.22
CA TYR A 567 17.28 -2.13 7.96
C TYR A 567 16.13 -2.81 8.71
N ARG A 568 15.55 -2.10 9.69
CA ARG A 568 14.53 -2.64 10.62
C ARG A 568 13.08 -2.55 10.12
N ARG A 569 12.85 -2.14 8.86
CA ARG A 569 11.49 -1.87 8.34
C ARG A 569 11.12 -2.78 7.16
N LEU A 570 11.74 -3.95 7.07
CA LEU A 570 11.25 -5.00 6.17
C LEU A 570 9.91 -5.52 6.68
N GLY A 571 9.05 -5.97 5.77
CA GLY A 571 7.71 -6.46 6.06
C GLY A 571 7.39 -7.78 5.36
N LYS A 572 6.10 -8.01 5.07
CA LYS A 572 5.55 -9.24 4.47
C LYS A 572 5.90 -10.51 5.24
N LEU A 573 5.85 -10.42 6.57
CA LEU A 573 5.96 -11.57 7.46
C LEU A 573 4.57 -12.11 7.79
N ASN A 574 4.32 -13.33 7.33
CA ASN A 574 3.13 -14.14 7.50
C ASN A 574 3.51 -15.64 7.47
N ASP A 575 2.55 -16.54 7.71
CA ASP A 575 2.80 -17.99 7.75
C ASP A 575 3.52 -18.55 6.52
N ALA A 576 3.15 -18.10 5.32
CA ALA A 576 3.75 -18.58 4.08
C ALA A 576 5.23 -18.17 3.98
N SER A 577 5.53 -16.91 4.35
CA SER A 577 6.91 -16.42 4.42
C SER A 577 7.73 -17.06 5.55
N ARG A 578 7.11 -17.41 6.69
CA ARG A 578 7.76 -18.12 7.82
C ARG A 578 8.21 -19.52 7.41
N ARG A 579 7.42 -20.25 6.63
CA ARG A 579 7.85 -21.53 6.04
C ARG A 579 9.04 -21.34 5.10
N ARG A 580 9.03 -20.29 4.28
CA ARG A 580 10.16 -19.93 3.41
C ARG A 580 11.43 -19.57 4.21
N ILE A 581 11.28 -18.94 5.38
CA ILE A 581 12.39 -18.61 6.29
C ILE A 581 13.08 -19.88 6.80
N TRP A 582 12.32 -20.91 7.14
CA TRP A 582 12.88 -22.19 7.59
C TRP A 582 13.69 -22.87 6.50
N LEU A 583 13.16 -22.93 5.27
CA LEU A 583 13.90 -23.47 4.12
C LEU A 583 15.21 -22.69 3.91
N ALA A 584 15.14 -21.36 3.98
CA ALA A 584 16.33 -20.52 3.87
C ALA A 584 17.33 -20.75 5.01
N SER A 585 16.86 -21.01 6.23
CA SER A 585 17.71 -21.27 7.40
C SER A 585 18.54 -22.54 7.20
N ASP A 586 17.91 -23.64 6.78
CA ASP A 586 18.61 -24.90 6.48
C ASP A 586 19.68 -24.70 5.40
N MET A 587 19.33 -23.92 4.37
CA MET A 587 20.23 -23.59 3.29
C MET A 587 21.34 -22.61 3.71
N THR A 588 21.15 -21.75 4.70
CA THR A 588 22.20 -20.79 5.12
C THR A 588 23.34 -21.48 5.88
N SER A 589 23.12 -22.68 6.40
CA SER A 589 24.15 -23.46 7.11
C SER A 589 25.33 -23.86 6.22
N GLU A 590 26.45 -24.24 6.84
CA GLU A 590 27.64 -24.77 6.14
C GLU A 590 27.31 -26.01 5.29
N ARG A 591 26.34 -26.81 5.72
CA ARG A 591 25.86 -28.01 5.02
C ARG A 591 24.63 -27.75 4.13
N GLY A 592 24.20 -26.50 4.01
CA GLY A 592 23.00 -26.10 3.28
C GLY A 592 23.10 -26.17 1.75
N TRP A 593 24.26 -26.60 1.22
CA TRP A 593 24.44 -26.92 -0.21
C TRP A 593 23.75 -28.22 -0.62
N ARG A 594 23.45 -29.10 0.35
CA ARG A 594 22.79 -30.39 0.11
C ARG A 594 21.39 -30.18 -0.45
N PRO A 595 20.91 -31.01 -1.40
CA PRO A 595 19.51 -30.98 -1.81
C PRO A 595 18.61 -31.18 -0.60
N LEU A 596 17.61 -30.30 -0.45
CA LEU A 596 16.63 -30.34 0.62
C LEU A 596 15.32 -30.94 0.10
N LEU A 597 14.93 -32.11 0.62
CA LEU A 597 13.70 -32.80 0.26
C LEU A 597 12.53 -32.31 1.13
N VAL A 598 11.47 -31.83 0.49
CA VAL A 598 10.29 -31.30 1.19
C VAL A 598 9.05 -31.58 0.36
N ASP A 599 7.93 -31.89 0.99
CA ASP A 599 6.62 -31.80 0.33
C ASP A 599 6.24 -30.31 0.18
N LEU A 600 6.50 -29.74 -1.01
CA LEU A 600 6.25 -28.32 -1.28
C LEU A 600 4.76 -27.98 -1.40
N LEU A 601 3.90 -29.00 -1.52
CA LEU A 601 2.46 -28.84 -1.73
C LEU A 601 1.64 -29.20 -0.48
N GLY A 602 2.25 -29.94 0.46
CA GLY A 602 1.66 -30.39 1.72
C GLY A 602 1.80 -29.42 2.90
N HIS A 603 1.52 -29.94 4.10
CA HIS A 603 1.36 -29.12 5.32
C HIS A 603 2.41 -29.35 6.42
N GLY A 604 3.39 -30.25 6.27
CA GLY A 604 4.33 -30.59 7.34
C GLY A 604 5.79 -30.22 7.04
N TYR A 605 6.33 -29.21 7.74
CA TYR A 605 7.74 -28.79 7.66
C TYR A 605 8.49 -29.05 8.98
N ASP A 606 7.82 -29.68 9.95
CA ASP A 606 8.12 -29.53 11.38
C ASP A 606 9.30 -30.39 11.85
N SER A 607 9.70 -31.39 11.06
CA SER A 607 10.79 -32.30 11.42
C SER A 607 11.97 -32.17 10.46
N PRO A 608 13.03 -31.41 10.79
CA PRO A 608 14.26 -31.43 10.01
C PRO A 608 15.03 -32.74 10.24
N GLY A 609 15.68 -33.22 9.20
CA GLY A 609 16.56 -34.37 9.29
C GLY A 609 17.55 -34.47 8.13
N ALA A 610 18.38 -35.51 8.17
CA ALA A 610 19.34 -35.80 7.12
C ALA A 610 19.32 -37.29 6.76
N ILE A 611 19.53 -37.58 5.48
CA ILE A 611 19.73 -38.94 4.98
C ILE A 611 21.19 -39.06 4.55
N GLY A 612 21.99 -39.71 5.40
CA GLY A 612 23.43 -39.79 5.24
C GLY A 612 24.11 -38.40 5.22
N ASP A 613 25.19 -38.29 4.44
CA ASP A 613 26.04 -37.09 4.39
C ASP A 613 25.70 -36.12 3.27
N TYR A 614 24.69 -36.41 2.45
CA TYR A 614 24.51 -35.73 1.17
C TYR A 614 23.11 -35.18 0.92
N VAL A 615 22.10 -35.56 1.73
CA VAL A 615 20.70 -35.12 1.54
C VAL A 615 20.12 -34.67 2.88
N THR A 616 19.38 -33.56 2.86
CA THR A 616 18.59 -33.06 3.99
C THR A 616 17.11 -33.16 3.67
N TYR A 617 16.27 -33.18 4.70
CA TYR A 617 14.82 -33.18 4.51
C TYR A 617 14.10 -32.39 5.59
N ARG A 618 12.87 -31.98 5.30
CA ARG A 618 11.89 -31.52 6.28
C ARG A 618 10.56 -32.23 6.13
N GLY A 619 9.93 -32.54 7.26
CA GLY A 619 8.65 -33.24 7.32
C GLY A 619 8.79 -34.76 7.19
N THR A 620 7.67 -35.44 6.99
CA THR A 620 7.64 -36.91 6.87
C THR A 620 8.08 -37.36 5.48
N ILE A 621 9.39 -37.47 5.28
CA ILE A 621 10.00 -37.83 3.99
C ILE A 621 10.48 -39.28 3.98
N SER A 622 10.03 -40.05 2.98
CA SER A 622 10.55 -41.39 2.68
C SER A 622 11.40 -41.37 1.41
N ALA A 623 12.69 -41.63 1.55
CA ALA A 623 13.62 -41.64 0.43
C ALA A 623 14.71 -42.74 0.58
N PRO A 624 14.32 -44.03 0.62
CA PRO A 624 15.24 -45.14 0.86
C PRO A 624 16.33 -45.28 -0.21
N GLY A 625 16.13 -44.72 -1.40
CA GLY A 625 17.13 -44.69 -2.48
C GLY A 625 18.41 -43.90 -2.15
N PHE A 626 18.42 -43.11 -1.08
CA PHE A 626 19.62 -42.41 -0.59
C PHE A 626 20.29 -43.10 0.61
N ASN A 627 19.69 -44.18 1.16
CA ASN A 627 20.26 -44.89 2.30
C ASN A 627 21.58 -45.56 1.90
N GLY A 628 22.66 -45.25 2.62
CA GLY A 628 23.99 -45.77 2.30
C GLY A 628 24.62 -45.18 1.03
N LEU A 629 24.15 -44.02 0.56
CA LEU A 629 24.75 -43.31 -0.58
C LEU A 629 26.22 -42.98 -0.32
N ILE A 630 27.10 -43.44 -1.21
CA ILE A 630 28.52 -43.10 -1.24
C ILE A 630 28.82 -42.41 -2.57
N LEU A 631 29.48 -41.25 -2.54
CA LEU A 631 29.95 -40.55 -3.73
C LEU A 631 31.38 -40.98 -4.09
N PRO A 632 31.74 -41.00 -5.39
CA PRO A 632 33.13 -41.17 -5.81
C PRO A 632 34.06 -40.12 -5.18
N SER A 633 35.31 -40.49 -4.90
CA SER A 633 36.28 -39.59 -4.24
C SER A 633 36.45 -38.25 -4.95
N GLN A 634 36.48 -38.27 -6.28
CA GLN A 634 36.56 -37.06 -7.11
C GLN A 634 35.34 -36.16 -6.96
N ALA A 635 34.13 -36.73 -6.88
CA ALA A 635 32.90 -35.98 -6.65
C ALA A 635 32.88 -35.34 -5.25
N VAL A 636 33.39 -36.06 -4.24
CA VAL A 636 33.52 -35.55 -2.87
C VAL A 636 34.49 -34.37 -2.80
N GLU A 637 35.61 -34.42 -3.53
CA GLU A 637 36.57 -33.32 -3.60
C GLU A 637 35.94 -32.08 -4.24
N LEU A 638 35.25 -32.23 -5.38
CA LEU A 638 34.55 -31.14 -6.04
C LEU A 638 33.48 -30.49 -5.14
N LEU A 639 32.70 -31.30 -4.42
CA LEU A 639 31.69 -30.81 -3.47
C LEU A 639 32.31 -30.08 -2.28
N ARG A 640 33.45 -30.56 -1.76
CA ARG A 640 34.16 -29.88 -0.68
C ARG A 640 34.62 -28.49 -1.11
N GLU A 641 35.19 -28.38 -2.31
CA GLU A 641 35.60 -27.09 -2.86
C GLU A 641 34.41 -26.16 -3.11
N TYR A 642 33.30 -26.69 -3.64
CA TYR A 642 32.06 -25.95 -3.84
C TYR A 642 31.49 -25.41 -2.52
N ALA A 643 31.35 -26.28 -1.52
CA ALA A 643 30.84 -25.93 -0.19
C ALA A 643 31.74 -24.91 0.52
N SER A 644 33.06 -25.03 0.38
CA SER A 644 34.01 -24.08 0.96
C SER A 644 33.86 -22.67 0.38
N VAL A 645 33.83 -22.53 -0.94
CA VAL A 645 33.68 -21.21 -1.59
C VAL A 645 32.30 -20.61 -1.31
N ARG A 646 31.26 -21.45 -1.30
CA ARG A 646 29.90 -21.06 -0.91
C ARG A 646 29.87 -20.45 0.49
N PHE A 647 30.46 -21.13 1.48
CA PHE A 647 30.44 -20.66 2.87
C PHE A 647 31.31 -19.40 3.06
N GLU A 648 32.42 -19.29 2.34
CA GLU A 648 33.24 -18.06 2.26
C GLU A 648 32.40 -16.86 1.81
N LEU A 649 31.57 -17.04 0.76
CA LEU A 649 30.68 -16.00 0.25
C LEU A 649 29.53 -15.65 1.20
N ILE A 650 28.91 -16.63 1.86
CA ILE A 650 27.87 -16.41 2.88
C ILE A 650 28.44 -15.59 4.04
N ASN A 651 29.63 -15.94 4.54
CA ASN A 651 30.27 -15.21 5.62
C ASN A 651 30.64 -13.78 5.19
N ALA A 652 31.20 -13.61 4.00
CA ALA A 652 31.48 -12.28 3.46
C ALA A 652 30.21 -11.42 3.35
N THR A 653 29.06 -12.02 3.01
CA THR A 653 27.76 -11.33 2.96
C THR A 653 27.27 -10.97 4.37
N ARG A 654 27.41 -11.87 5.36
CA ARG A 654 27.01 -11.63 6.75
C ARG A 654 27.84 -10.53 7.43
N GLU A 655 29.12 -10.45 7.12
CA GLU A 655 30.04 -9.45 7.69
C GLU A 655 29.76 -8.01 7.22
N THR A 656 28.95 -7.84 6.17
CA THR A 656 28.58 -6.49 5.67
C THR A 656 27.80 -5.67 6.69
N LEU A 657 27.00 -6.32 7.54
CA LEU A 657 26.21 -5.70 8.58
C LEU A 657 26.65 -6.15 9.97
N GLU A 658 26.36 -5.34 10.98
CA GLU A 658 26.60 -5.69 12.38
C GLU A 658 25.62 -6.80 12.83
N PRO A 659 26.08 -7.77 13.63
CA PRO A 659 25.21 -8.79 14.19
C PRO A 659 24.17 -8.13 15.08
N VAL A 660 22.90 -8.28 14.73
CA VAL A 660 21.79 -7.80 15.53
C VAL A 660 21.46 -8.83 16.59
N GLY A 661 21.33 -8.43 17.86
CA GLY A 661 20.80 -9.31 18.88
C GLY A 661 19.37 -9.73 18.52
N ASN A 662 19.11 -11.03 18.38
CA ASN A 662 17.83 -11.77 18.23
C ASN A 662 16.57 -11.03 17.69
N THR A 663 16.67 -9.98 16.87
CA THR A 663 15.53 -9.09 16.52
C THR A 663 15.28 -8.93 15.02
N LEU A 664 15.90 -9.77 14.17
CA LEU A 664 15.55 -9.81 12.75
C LEU A 664 14.89 -11.15 12.43
N GLU A 665 13.57 -11.10 12.25
CA GLU A 665 12.75 -12.25 11.85
C GLU A 665 13.03 -12.69 10.40
N HIS A 666 13.55 -11.79 9.55
CA HIS A 666 13.88 -12.07 8.14
C HIS A 666 15.21 -12.84 7.97
N PRO A 667 15.31 -13.72 6.96
CA PRO A 667 16.49 -14.55 6.74
C PRO A 667 17.66 -13.75 6.16
N CYS A 668 18.89 -14.23 6.33
CA CYS A 668 20.12 -13.52 5.97
C CYS A 668 20.13 -13.02 4.51
N TYR A 669 19.66 -13.83 3.54
CA TYR A 669 19.65 -13.43 2.13
C TYR A 669 18.70 -12.26 1.82
N ALA A 670 17.69 -12.04 2.67
CA ALA A 670 16.70 -10.99 2.51
C ALA A 670 17.17 -9.68 3.15
N THR A 671 17.85 -9.76 4.30
CA THR A 671 18.34 -8.62 5.08
C THR A 671 19.70 -8.10 4.61
N HIS A 672 20.57 -8.98 4.12
CA HIS A 672 21.93 -8.64 3.71
C HIS A 672 22.02 -8.55 2.19
N PRO A 673 22.50 -7.42 1.64
CA PRO A 673 22.71 -7.30 0.20
C PRO A 673 23.92 -8.13 -0.25
N VAL A 674 23.83 -8.72 -1.45
CA VAL A 674 24.96 -9.39 -2.10
C VAL A 674 25.90 -8.34 -2.72
N TYR A 675 25.35 -7.24 -3.23
CA TYR A 675 26.11 -6.10 -3.73
C TYR A 675 26.28 -5.04 -2.63
N VAL A 676 27.53 -4.74 -2.27
CA VAL A 676 27.88 -3.55 -1.49
C VAL A 676 28.99 -2.82 -2.24
N ASP A 677 28.78 -1.55 -2.59
CA ASP A 677 29.65 -0.79 -3.51
C ASP A 677 31.12 -0.77 -3.02
N GLY A 678 31.33 -0.49 -1.73
CA GLY A 678 32.66 -0.51 -1.11
C GLY A 678 33.36 -1.88 -1.10
N HIS A 679 32.63 -2.98 -1.30
CA HIS A 679 33.15 -4.36 -1.29
C HIS A 679 32.89 -5.13 -2.61
N ALA A 680 32.45 -4.42 -3.66
CA ALA A 680 31.94 -5.03 -4.89
C ALA A 680 32.98 -5.94 -5.54
N GLY A 681 34.23 -5.48 -5.67
CA GLY A 681 35.31 -6.25 -6.32
C GLY A 681 35.63 -7.58 -5.61
N LYS A 682 35.70 -7.59 -4.27
CA LYS A 682 35.94 -8.81 -3.49
C LYS A 682 34.78 -9.80 -3.64
N THR A 683 33.56 -9.31 -3.59
CA THR A 683 32.35 -10.15 -3.71
C THR A 683 32.24 -10.75 -5.11
N GLU A 684 32.55 -9.97 -6.15
CA GLU A 684 32.57 -10.43 -7.54
C GLU A 684 33.61 -11.54 -7.76
N GLU A 685 34.82 -11.40 -7.20
CA GLU A 685 35.85 -12.44 -7.28
C GLU A 685 35.37 -13.76 -6.64
N LEU A 686 34.74 -13.69 -5.46
CA LEU A 686 34.17 -14.85 -4.79
C LEU A 686 33.04 -15.50 -5.61
N LEU A 687 32.14 -14.70 -6.19
CA LEU A 687 31.07 -15.20 -7.07
C LEU A 687 31.63 -15.90 -8.30
N VAL A 688 32.66 -15.34 -8.94
CA VAL A 688 33.33 -15.95 -10.09
C VAL A 688 33.99 -17.28 -9.70
N ARG A 689 34.69 -17.33 -8.55
CA ARG A 689 35.24 -18.58 -8.01
C ARG A 689 34.13 -19.60 -7.78
N TYR A 690 32.99 -19.19 -7.22
CA TYR A 690 31.87 -20.07 -6.92
C TYR A 690 31.24 -20.65 -8.19
N LEU A 691 30.95 -19.82 -9.18
CA LEU A 691 30.44 -20.23 -10.50
C LEU A 691 31.39 -21.20 -11.21
N ARG A 692 32.72 -21.03 -11.08
CA ARG A 692 33.70 -21.97 -11.64
C ARG A 692 33.62 -23.34 -10.97
N LYS A 693 33.46 -23.40 -9.64
CA LYS A 693 33.29 -24.68 -8.92
C LYS A 693 31.98 -25.38 -9.32
N TYR A 694 30.89 -24.62 -9.44
CA TYR A 694 29.63 -25.16 -9.97
C TYR A 694 29.79 -25.73 -11.39
N ARG A 695 30.43 -24.98 -12.30
CA ARG A 695 30.70 -25.43 -13.67
C ARG A 695 31.58 -26.69 -13.72
N ALA A 696 32.56 -26.82 -12.82
CA ALA A 696 33.39 -28.01 -12.73
C ALA A 696 32.58 -29.26 -12.34
N ILE A 697 31.62 -29.12 -11.42
CA ILE A 697 30.69 -30.21 -11.06
C ILE A 697 29.82 -30.59 -12.26
N LEU A 698 29.26 -29.62 -12.97
CA LEU A 698 28.47 -29.89 -14.18
C LEU A 698 29.30 -30.60 -15.25
N GLY A 699 30.56 -30.20 -15.45
CA GLY A 699 31.47 -30.87 -16.38
C GLY A 699 31.82 -32.30 -15.95
N TYR A 700 31.96 -32.55 -14.65
CA TYR A 700 32.13 -33.91 -14.11
C TYR A 700 30.88 -34.77 -14.34
N VAL A 701 29.69 -34.22 -14.09
CA VAL A 701 28.42 -34.90 -14.35
C VAL A 701 28.28 -35.25 -15.84
N GLU A 702 28.62 -34.33 -16.74
CA GLU A 702 28.60 -34.58 -18.19
C GLU A 702 29.52 -35.74 -18.60
N GLN A 703 30.73 -35.79 -18.03
CA GLN A 703 31.75 -36.79 -18.37
C GLN A 703 31.47 -38.18 -17.77
N GLU A 704 31.01 -38.25 -16.53
CA GLU A 704 30.88 -39.50 -15.77
C GLU A 704 29.44 -40.00 -15.65
N ARG A 705 28.49 -39.38 -16.35
CA ARG A 705 27.05 -39.69 -16.27
C ARG A 705 26.70 -41.17 -16.34
N GLU A 706 27.33 -41.90 -17.25
CA GLU A 706 27.06 -43.33 -17.46
C GLU A 706 27.55 -44.19 -16.29
N ARG A 707 28.56 -43.73 -15.54
CA ARG A 707 29.17 -44.46 -14.42
C ARG A 707 28.55 -44.12 -13.07
N LEU A 708 27.90 -42.96 -12.97
CA LEU A 708 27.27 -42.50 -11.74
C LEU A 708 25.92 -43.19 -11.53
N GLU A 709 25.58 -43.47 -10.28
CA GLU A 709 24.25 -43.92 -9.88
C GLU A 709 23.25 -42.77 -9.84
N TRP A 710 21.96 -43.10 -9.97
CA TRP A 710 20.90 -42.08 -9.99
C TRP A 710 20.94 -41.17 -8.76
N ALA A 711 21.12 -41.74 -7.56
CA ALA A 711 21.21 -40.97 -6.31
C ALA A 711 22.48 -40.09 -6.25
N GLN A 712 23.57 -40.50 -6.91
CA GLN A 712 24.80 -39.70 -7.00
C GLN A 712 24.59 -38.51 -7.96
N LEU A 713 23.97 -38.75 -9.12
CA LEU A 713 23.57 -37.71 -10.07
C LEU A 713 22.60 -36.70 -9.42
N PHE A 714 21.64 -37.19 -8.64
CA PHE A 714 20.65 -36.36 -7.95
C PHE A 714 21.33 -35.32 -7.05
N VAL A 715 22.30 -35.75 -6.24
CA VAL A 715 23.04 -34.84 -5.36
C VAL A 715 23.85 -33.81 -6.14
N LEU A 716 24.55 -34.24 -7.20
CA LEU A 716 25.43 -33.37 -7.97
C LEU A 716 24.68 -32.33 -8.81
N VAL A 717 23.45 -32.64 -9.23
CA VAL A 717 22.62 -31.76 -10.07
C VAL A 717 21.80 -30.78 -9.24
N TYR A 718 21.31 -31.17 -8.05
CA TYR A 718 20.39 -30.37 -7.24
C TYR A 718 21.03 -29.68 -6.04
N LEU A 719 22.30 -29.25 -6.19
CA LEU A 719 22.98 -28.42 -5.20
C LEU A 719 22.23 -27.11 -4.97
N ASP A 720 22.13 -26.67 -3.72
CA ASP A 720 21.43 -25.44 -3.35
C ASP A 720 19.97 -25.38 -3.86
N CYS A 721 19.30 -26.52 -3.95
CA CYS A 721 17.90 -26.62 -4.38
C CYS A 721 17.04 -27.29 -3.32
N VAL A 722 15.79 -26.85 -3.22
CA VAL A 722 14.71 -27.57 -2.52
C VAL A 722 13.94 -28.35 -3.56
N VAL A 723 13.79 -29.66 -3.37
CA VAL A 723 13.15 -30.57 -4.33
C VAL A 723 11.83 -31.04 -3.75
N ASN A 724 10.74 -30.89 -4.52
CA ASN A 724 9.44 -31.43 -4.13
C ASN A 724 9.52 -32.95 -3.98
N TRP A 725 9.18 -33.46 -2.80
CA TRP A 725 9.29 -34.86 -2.45
C TRP A 725 8.05 -35.38 -1.74
N ASP A 726 6.96 -35.48 -2.49
CA ASP A 726 5.68 -36.03 -2.03
C ASP A 726 5.51 -37.52 -2.40
N SER A 727 4.38 -38.08 -2.00
CA SER A 727 3.97 -39.47 -2.30
C SER A 727 3.31 -39.64 -3.67
N THR A 728 3.17 -38.56 -4.44
CA THR A 728 2.47 -38.53 -5.73
C THR A 728 3.44 -38.66 -6.91
N ALA A 729 2.90 -38.63 -8.14
CA ALA A 729 3.72 -38.58 -9.34
C ALA A 729 4.50 -37.26 -9.50
N LEU A 730 4.18 -36.21 -8.72
CA LEU A 730 4.85 -34.90 -8.74
C LEU A 730 6.19 -34.86 -8.01
N ARG A 731 6.58 -35.94 -7.32
CA ARG A 731 7.92 -36.10 -6.75
C ARG A 731 9.02 -35.79 -7.78
N ASN A 732 9.99 -34.96 -7.41
CA ASN A 732 11.07 -34.49 -8.26
C ASN A 732 10.56 -33.87 -9.59
N SER A 733 9.59 -32.97 -9.51
CA SER A 733 9.03 -32.26 -10.69
C SER A 733 9.01 -30.75 -10.56
N ILE A 734 9.07 -30.29 -9.32
CA ILE A 734 9.04 -28.90 -8.90
C ILE A 734 10.23 -28.72 -7.98
N LEU A 735 11.02 -27.69 -8.26
CA LEU A 735 12.19 -27.35 -7.49
C LEU A 735 12.16 -25.86 -7.18
N LEU A 736 12.68 -25.51 -6.01
CA LEU A 736 13.04 -24.12 -5.69
C LEU A 736 14.55 -24.01 -5.78
N VAL A 737 15.04 -23.18 -6.70
CA VAL A 737 16.45 -22.80 -6.75
C VAL A 737 16.68 -21.79 -5.64
N GLY A 738 17.51 -22.16 -4.67
CA GLY A 738 17.60 -21.44 -3.41
C GLY A 738 18.40 -20.13 -3.45
N PRO A 739 18.31 -19.32 -2.38
CA PRO A 739 18.89 -17.98 -2.32
C PRO A 739 20.41 -17.96 -2.35
N TRP A 740 21.04 -19.07 -2.01
CA TRP A 740 22.49 -19.24 -2.01
C TRP A 740 23.02 -19.97 -3.24
N HIS A 741 22.14 -20.37 -4.18
CA HIS A 741 22.56 -20.97 -5.43
C HIS A 741 23.43 -19.98 -6.24
N PRO A 742 24.56 -20.42 -6.85
CA PRO A 742 25.53 -19.52 -7.48
C PRO A 742 24.91 -18.67 -8.60
N LEU A 743 23.96 -19.23 -9.35
CA LEU A 743 23.24 -18.48 -10.40
C LEU A 743 22.30 -17.41 -9.82
N ILE A 744 21.65 -17.67 -8.69
CA ILE A 744 20.79 -16.69 -8.00
C ILE A 744 21.65 -15.55 -7.44
N LEU A 745 22.74 -15.86 -6.76
CA LEU A 745 23.64 -14.86 -6.18
C LEU A 745 24.27 -13.96 -7.24
N ALA A 746 24.73 -14.54 -8.35
CA ALA A 746 25.29 -13.77 -9.46
C ALA A 746 24.24 -12.82 -10.08
N LYS A 747 23.02 -13.33 -10.32
CA LYS A 747 21.89 -12.52 -10.80
C LYS A 747 21.59 -11.38 -9.82
N ARG A 748 21.41 -11.68 -8.53
CA ARG A 748 21.09 -10.67 -7.51
C ARG A 748 22.18 -9.62 -7.37
N TYR A 749 23.46 -10.01 -7.39
CA TYR A 749 24.58 -9.08 -7.39
C TYR A 749 24.46 -8.05 -8.53
N MET A 750 24.17 -8.50 -9.75
CA MET A 750 24.03 -7.62 -10.91
C MET A 750 22.76 -6.75 -10.86
N VAL A 751 21.61 -7.31 -10.43
CA VAL A 751 20.36 -6.55 -10.27
C VAL A 751 20.50 -5.47 -9.18
N GLN A 752 21.09 -5.83 -8.03
CA GLN A 752 21.34 -4.89 -6.94
C GLN A 752 22.32 -3.79 -7.37
N ALA A 753 23.39 -4.12 -8.12
CA ALA A 753 24.29 -3.11 -8.68
C ALA A 753 23.55 -2.11 -9.59
N ALA A 754 22.65 -2.60 -10.44
CA ALA A 754 21.84 -1.76 -11.32
C ALA A 754 20.87 -0.87 -10.53
N LEU A 755 20.23 -1.41 -9.47
CA LEU A 755 19.36 -0.66 -8.57
C LEU A 755 20.11 0.47 -7.86
N VAL A 756 21.28 0.18 -7.28
CA VAL A 756 22.13 1.17 -6.60
C VAL A 756 22.57 2.26 -7.56
N ALA A 757 23.09 1.89 -8.74
CA ALA A 757 23.50 2.85 -9.75
C ALA A 757 22.34 3.74 -10.23
N ARG A 758 21.11 3.20 -10.29
CA ARG A 758 19.92 3.99 -10.61
C ARG A 758 19.54 4.95 -9.48
N ALA A 759 19.49 4.44 -8.25
CA ALA A 759 19.15 5.22 -7.07
C ALA A 759 20.14 6.38 -6.82
N GLN A 760 21.45 6.14 -6.99
CA GLN A 760 22.48 7.18 -6.94
C GLN A 760 22.29 8.27 -8.02
N ARG A 761 21.95 7.87 -9.26
CA ARG A 761 21.68 8.83 -10.34
C ARG A 761 20.46 9.71 -10.07
N LEU A 762 19.44 9.17 -9.40
CA LEU A 762 18.25 9.92 -8.98
C LEU A 762 18.52 10.90 -7.84
N GLY A 763 19.58 10.67 -7.06
CA GLY A 763 20.05 11.60 -6.03
C GLY A 763 20.85 12.80 -6.55
N LYS A 764 21.28 12.78 -7.83
CA LYS A 764 22.01 13.87 -8.49
C LYS A 764 21.03 14.84 -9.17
N LYS A 765 21.35 16.15 -9.19
CA LYS A 765 20.49 17.22 -9.72
C LYS A 765 20.07 17.06 -11.19
N ASP A 766 20.78 16.25 -11.97
CA ASP A 766 20.54 16.02 -13.42
C ASP A 766 19.93 14.64 -13.76
N GLY A 767 19.43 13.88 -12.78
CA GLY A 767 18.89 12.53 -13.02
C GLY A 767 17.59 12.53 -13.85
N LYS A 768 17.59 11.86 -15.02
CA LYS A 768 16.38 11.65 -15.86
C LYS A 768 15.21 11.11 -15.02
N ALA A 769 14.04 11.74 -15.14
CA ALA A 769 12.85 11.58 -14.28
C ALA A 769 12.15 10.21 -14.29
N PHE A 770 12.58 9.25 -15.11
CA PHE A 770 11.93 7.93 -15.29
C PHE A 770 12.15 6.96 -14.11
N ARG A 771 11.72 7.33 -12.90
CA ARG A 771 11.86 6.50 -11.68
C ARG A 771 11.08 5.19 -11.76
N GLN A 772 9.99 5.20 -12.51
CA GLN A 772 9.05 4.09 -12.68
C GLN A 772 9.70 2.89 -13.40
N LEU A 773 10.71 3.11 -14.25
CA LEU A 773 11.41 2.03 -14.96
C LEU A 773 12.18 1.09 -14.00
N THR A 774 12.44 1.52 -12.77
CA THR A 774 13.06 0.65 -11.76
C THR A 774 12.18 -0.55 -11.40
N VAL A 775 10.87 -0.49 -11.64
CA VAL A 775 9.97 -1.64 -11.49
C VAL A 775 10.32 -2.79 -12.44
N LEU A 776 10.91 -2.50 -13.61
CA LEU A 776 11.32 -3.52 -14.59
C LEU A 776 12.48 -4.41 -14.10
N LEU A 777 13.16 -4.03 -13.02
CA LEU A 777 14.18 -4.86 -12.39
C LEU A 777 13.57 -5.94 -11.46
N LYS A 778 12.24 -5.92 -11.23
CA LYS A 778 11.52 -7.02 -10.59
C LYS A 778 11.45 -8.21 -11.54
N GLY A 779 11.58 -9.43 -11.00
CA GLY A 779 11.32 -10.63 -11.80
C GLY A 779 12.33 -10.87 -12.93
N ILE A 780 13.57 -10.35 -12.83
CA ILE A 780 14.62 -10.68 -13.79
C ILE A 780 15.00 -12.17 -13.62
N THR A 781 14.83 -12.99 -14.65
CA THR A 781 15.17 -14.43 -14.58
C THR A 781 16.69 -14.66 -14.55
N GLY A 782 17.45 -13.91 -15.36
CA GLY A 782 18.90 -14.09 -15.57
C GLY A 782 19.30 -15.35 -16.36
N TYR A 783 18.60 -16.47 -16.16
CA TYR A 783 18.82 -17.75 -16.84
C TYR A 783 17.52 -18.55 -16.91
N ARG A 784 17.26 -19.24 -18.02
CA ARG A 784 15.97 -19.94 -18.24
C ARG A 784 16.00 -21.44 -18.02
N TRP A 785 17.19 -22.02 -17.94
CA TRP A 785 17.37 -23.47 -17.90
C TRP A 785 18.45 -23.85 -16.90
N ILE A 786 18.17 -24.89 -16.12
CA ILE A 786 19.16 -25.63 -15.33
C ILE A 786 19.05 -27.11 -15.68
N PRO A 787 20.12 -27.90 -15.51
CA PRO A 787 20.03 -29.35 -15.64
C PRO A 787 19.10 -29.91 -14.56
N GLY A 788 18.26 -30.86 -14.95
CA GLY A 788 17.46 -31.70 -14.08
C GLY A 788 17.74 -33.17 -14.35
N LEU A 789 17.38 -34.00 -13.38
CA LEU A 789 17.47 -35.45 -13.47
C LEU A 789 16.07 -36.04 -13.64
N HIS A 790 15.92 -36.90 -14.64
CA HIS A 790 14.69 -37.65 -14.87
C HIS A 790 14.31 -38.47 -13.62
N ARG A 791 13.00 -38.58 -13.33
CA ARG A 791 12.51 -39.09 -12.03
C ARG A 791 12.98 -40.50 -11.72
N ASN A 792 13.04 -41.33 -12.76
CA ASN A 792 13.27 -42.77 -12.65
C ASN A 792 14.49 -43.25 -13.46
N ASP A 793 15.28 -42.33 -14.03
CA ASP A 793 16.40 -42.70 -14.89
C ASP A 793 17.57 -41.71 -14.76
N LYS A 794 18.77 -42.13 -15.17
CA LYS A 794 20.02 -41.35 -15.24
C LYS A 794 20.02 -40.33 -16.39
N LEU A 795 18.86 -40.07 -17.01
CA LEU A 795 18.71 -39.08 -18.08
C LEU A 795 18.71 -37.66 -17.51
N LEU A 796 19.51 -36.79 -18.11
CA LEU A 796 19.45 -35.36 -17.83
C LEU A 796 18.42 -34.71 -18.75
N GLU A 797 17.60 -33.84 -18.17
CA GLU A 797 16.57 -33.09 -18.87
C GLU A 797 16.64 -31.60 -18.49
N PRO A 798 16.27 -30.68 -19.39
CA PRO A 798 16.27 -29.26 -19.07
C PRO A 798 15.06 -28.89 -18.19
N LEU A 799 15.31 -28.27 -17.04
CA LEU A 799 14.26 -27.71 -16.18
C LEU A 799 14.03 -26.24 -16.54
N HIS A 800 12.78 -25.88 -16.78
CA HIS A 800 12.40 -24.50 -17.05
C HIS A 800 12.42 -23.70 -15.74
N VAL A 801 13.15 -22.59 -15.72
CA VAL A 801 13.31 -21.74 -14.54
C VAL A 801 12.54 -20.43 -14.73
N SER A 802 11.69 -20.10 -13.76
CA SER A 802 11.01 -18.81 -13.66
C SER A 802 11.42 -18.07 -12.38
N PRO A 803 11.59 -16.74 -12.43
CA PRO A 803 11.69 -15.92 -11.23
C PRO A 803 10.42 -16.04 -10.40
N SER A 804 10.53 -15.82 -9.10
CA SER A 804 9.38 -15.64 -8.21
C SER A 804 9.25 -14.18 -7.75
N SER A 805 8.20 -13.88 -6.97
CA SER A 805 7.99 -12.61 -6.29
C SER A 805 9.12 -12.28 -5.31
N ASP A 806 9.86 -13.27 -4.83
CA ASP A 806 11.06 -13.10 -4.00
C ASP A 806 12.33 -13.25 -4.88
N PRO A 807 13.21 -12.23 -4.96
CA PRO A 807 14.40 -12.27 -5.81
C PRO A 807 15.40 -13.36 -5.41
N GLY A 808 15.32 -13.86 -4.16
CA GLY A 808 16.12 -14.98 -3.65
C GLY A 808 15.67 -16.36 -4.10
N TRP A 809 14.48 -16.51 -4.69
CA TRP A 809 13.94 -17.83 -5.05
C TRP A 809 13.51 -17.86 -6.51
N HIS A 810 13.90 -18.91 -7.23
CA HIS A 810 13.33 -19.21 -8.55
C HIS A 810 12.65 -20.57 -8.50
N VAL A 811 11.56 -20.70 -9.25
CA VAL A 811 10.85 -21.97 -9.38
C VAL A 811 11.32 -22.65 -10.66
N ALA A 812 11.82 -23.87 -10.53
CA ALA A 812 12.24 -24.70 -11.65
C ALA A 812 11.28 -25.89 -11.81
N ILE A 813 10.78 -26.10 -13.02
CA ILE A 813 9.77 -27.13 -13.32
C ILE A 813 10.20 -28.02 -14.48
N LYS A 814 9.73 -29.26 -14.46
CA LYS A 814 9.84 -30.18 -15.61
C LYS A 814 8.88 -29.77 -16.71
N GLN A 815 9.28 -30.02 -17.96
CA GLN A 815 8.52 -29.60 -19.14
C GLN A 815 7.15 -30.28 -19.28
N ASP A 816 6.99 -31.46 -18.67
CA ASP A 816 5.79 -32.29 -18.68
C ASP A 816 4.93 -32.15 -17.41
N LEU A 817 5.22 -31.14 -16.57
CA LEU A 817 4.57 -30.94 -15.27
C LEU A 817 3.05 -30.86 -15.35
N GLY A 818 2.49 -30.15 -16.33
CA GLY A 818 1.03 -30.00 -16.50
C GLY A 818 0.33 -31.34 -16.74
N THR A 819 0.91 -32.18 -17.61
CA THR A 819 0.42 -33.55 -17.87
C THR A 819 0.48 -34.42 -16.61
N ILE A 820 1.54 -34.28 -15.82
CA ILE A 820 1.76 -35.07 -14.61
C ILE A 820 0.86 -34.61 -13.47
N ALA A 821 0.63 -33.31 -13.33
CA ALA A 821 -0.29 -32.75 -12.35
C ALA A 821 -1.72 -33.24 -12.61
N ALA A 822 -2.14 -33.26 -13.87
CA ALA A 822 -3.43 -33.80 -14.28
C ALA A 822 -3.56 -35.30 -13.96
N GLN A 823 -2.51 -36.09 -14.25
CA GLN A 823 -2.47 -37.53 -13.94
C GLN A 823 -2.42 -37.82 -12.43
N ALA A 824 -1.81 -36.95 -11.63
CA ALA A 824 -1.68 -37.08 -10.19
C ALA A 824 -2.91 -36.58 -9.41
N GLY A 825 -3.94 -36.06 -10.09
CA GLY A 825 -5.11 -35.46 -9.43
C GLY A 825 -4.82 -34.14 -8.71
N ALA A 826 -3.67 -33.50 -9.00
CA ALA A 826 -3.24 -32.24 -8.40
C ALA A 826 -3.79 -30.99 -9.10
N GLY A 827 -4.52 -31.16 -10.21
CA GLY A 827 -5.10 -30.09 -11.01
C GLY A 827 -4.25 -29.73 -12.24
N SER A 828 -4.39 -28.48 -12.70
CA SER A 828 -3.56 -27.91 -13.77
C SER A 828 -2.22 -27.41 -13.24
N LEU A 829 -1.34 -26.95 -14.14
CA LEU A 829 -0.13 -26.22 -13.77
C LEU A 829 -0.45 -25.01 -12.88
N ASP A 830 -1.55 -24.29 -13.14
CA ASP A 830 -2.03 -23.18 -12.29
C ASP A 830 -2.30 -23.65 -10.87
N GLY A 831 -3.02 -24.78 -10.71
CA GLY A 831 -3.32 -25.31 -9.38
C GLY A 831 -2.07 -25.66 -8.56
N VAL A 832 -0.99 -26.08 -9.23
CA VAL A 832 0.31 -26.33 -8.59
C VAL A 832 0.99 -25.02 -8.18
N LEU A 833 1.02 -24.03 -9.08
CA LEU A 833 1.65 -22.73 -8.81
C LEU A 833 0.89 -21.95 -7.72
N GLU A 834 -0.43 -22.03 -7.72
CA GLU A 834 -1.29 -21.44 -6.68
C GLU A 834 -1.01 -22.05 -5.30
N ARG A 835 -0.82 -23.37 -5.22
CA ARG A 835 -0.40 -24.00 -3.94
C ARG A 835 0.97 -23.51 -3.49
N ILE A 836 1.92 -23.32 -4.40
CA ILE A 836 3.24 -22.75 -4.06
C ILE A 836 3.09 -21.31 -3.54
N ARG A 837 2.22 -20.51 -4.17
CA ARG A 837 1.89 -19.15 -3.72
C ARG A 837 1.28 -19.15 -2.33
N GLU A 838 0.25 -19.97 -2.09
CA GLU A 838 -0.42 -20.08 -0.79
C GLU A 838 0.50 -20.59 0.32
N ARG A 839 1.37 -21.56 0.01
CA ARG A 839 2.22 -22.22 1.01
C ARG A 839 3.49 -21.46 1.32
N LEU A 840 4.09 -20.82 0.33
CA LEU A 840 5.43 -20.23 0.45
C LEU A 840 5.45 -18.72 0.14
N GLY A 841 4.33 -18.12 -0.26
CA GLY A 841 4.23 -16.71 -0.62
C GLY A 841 5.05 -16.39 -1.88
N LEU A 842 5.34 -17.39 -2.71
CA LEU A 842 6.12 -17.27 -3.94
C LEU A 842 5.17 -17.22 -5.13
N GLU A 843 4.99 -16.05 -5.70
CA GLU A 843 4.23 -15.85 -6.94
C GLU A 843 5.17 -15.99 -8.12
N THR A 844 4.76 -16.67 -9.18
CA THR A 844 5.58 -16.81 -10.38
C THR A 844 4.81 -16.37 -11.61
N PRO A 845 5.41 -15.59 -12.52
CA PRO A 845 4.74 -15.13 -13.73
C PRO A 845 4.66 -16.23 -14.81
N ILE A 846 4.80 -17.51 -14.46
CA ILE A 846 4.70 -18.64 -15.40
C ILE A 846 3.34 -18.59 -16.12
N LEU A 847 2.28 -18.13 -15.43
CA LEU A 847 0.94 -17.89 -15.96
C LEU A 847 0.38 -16.64 -15.27
N GLU A 848 0.63 -15.43 -15.78
CA GLU A 848 -0.02 -14.23 -15.24
C GLU A 848 -1.50 -14.16 -15.68
N GLY A 849 -2.39 -14.58 -14.78
CA GLY A 849 -3.80 -14.16 -14.69
C GLY A 849 -4.84 -15.04 -15.39
N SER A 850 -6.01 -15.17 -14.75
CA SER A 850 -7.24 -15.55 -15.47
C SER A 850 -7.40 -14.56 -16.63
N THR A 851 -7.64 -15.07 -17.83
CA THR A 851 -7.73 -14.24 -19.03
C THR A 851 -8.90 -13.23 -18.95
N GLU A 852 -9.84 -13.48 -18.04
CA GLU A 852 -11.06 -12.71 -17.80
C GLU A 852 -10.84 -11.49 -16.88
N ASP A 853 -10.01 -11.60 -15.83
CA ASP A 853 -9.69 -10.49 -14.91
C ASP A 853 -8.85 -9.40 -15.58
N LEU A 854 -8.13 -9.76 -16.64
CA LEU A 854 -7.34 -8.84 -17.46
C LEU A 854 -8.21 -7.74 -18.10
N ALA A 855 -9.43 -8.08 -18.51
CA ALA A 855 -10.35 -7.11 -19.10
C ALA A 855 -10.83 -6.08 -18.05
N CYS A 856 -11.22 -6.54 -16.85
CA CYS A 856 -11.68 -5.66 -15.78
C CYS A 856 -10.54 -4.81 -15.19
N SER A 857 -9.36 -5.41 -14.97
CA SER A 857 -8.14 -4.71 -14.57
C SER A 857 -7.69 -3.70 -15.62
N GLY A 858 -7.79 -4.07 -16.90
CA GLY A 858 -7.54 -3.20 -18.05
C GLY A 858 -8.49 -2.01 -18.08
N ILE A 859 -9.79 -2.22 -17.90
CA ILE A 859 -10.80 -1.16 -17.77
C ILE A 859 -10.44 -0.25 -16.61
N ALA A 860 -10.28 -0.79 -15.39
CA ALA A 860 -9.98 -0.01 -14.19
C ALA A 860 -8.71 0.84 -14.33
N SER A 861 -7.64 0.23 -14.87
CA SER A 861 -6.36 0.90 -15.12
C SER A 861 -6.48 1.96 -16.19
N PHE A 862 -7.22 1.69 -17.27
CA PHE A 862 -7.48 2.64 -18.34
C PHE A 862 -8.32 3.81 -17.85
N THR A 863 -9.40 3.61 -17.10
CA THR A 863 -10.19 4.69 -16.48
C THR A 863 -9.37 5.49 -15.47
N ARG A 864 -8.45 4.86 -14.74
CA ARG A 864 -7.54 5.57 -13.82
C ARG A 864 -6.52 6.42 -14.58
N ALA A 865 -6.00 5.91 -15.69
CA ALA A 865 -5.04 6.61 -16.55
C ALA A 865 -5.69 7.69 -17.42
N PHE A 866 -6.93 7.47 -17.83
CA PHE A 866 -7.73 8.34 -18.70
C PHE A 866 -9.10 8.64 -18.05
N PRO A 867 -9.12 9.32 -16.89
CA PRO A 867 -10.34 9.61 -16.14
C PRO A 867 -11.31 10.55 -16.86
N SER A 868 -10.93 11.09 -18.02
CA SER A 868 -11.80 11.85 -18.94
C SER A 868 -12.63 10.95 -19.87
N ARG A 869 -12.26 9.69 -20.04
CA ARG A 869 -13.00 8.75 -20.91
C ARG A 869 -14.30 8.35 -20.24
N ARG A 870 -15.41 8.57 -20.95
CA ARG A 870 -16.79 8.28 -20.51
C ARG A 870 -17.40 7.06 -21.23
N SER A 871 -16.68 6.50 -22.20
CA SER A 871 -17.00 5.24 -22.89
C SER A 871 -15.70 4.55 -23.29
N LEU A 872 -15.73 3.23 -23.47
CA LEU A 872 -14.56 2.44 -23.86
C LEU A 872 -14.89 1.51 -25.03
N GLY A 873 -13.98 1.43 -26.00
CA GLY A 873 -13.93 0.36 -27.00
C GLY A 873 -12.88 -0.68 -26.61
N ILE A 874 -13.22 -1.96 -26.61
CA ILE A 874 -12.31 -3.06 -26.28
C ILE A 874 -12.34 -4.05 -27.44
N ARG A 875 -11.19 -4.25 -28.08
CA ARG A 875 -11.02 -5.29 -29.11
C ARG A 875 -10.57 -6.59 -28.43
N VAL A 876 -11.39 -7.63 -28.57
CA VAL A 876 -11.17 -8.96 -27.99
C VAL A 876 -10.76 -9.92 -29.10
N ARG A 877 -9.51 -10.40 -29.04
CA ARG A 877 -8.93 -11.35 -30.01
C ARG A 877 -9.45 -12.77 -29.80
N ARG A 878 -9.20 -13.63 -30.79
CA ARG A 878 -9.48 -15.06 -30.72
C ARG A 878 -8.75 -15.73 -29.55
N GLY A 879 -9.46 -16.61 -28.83
CA GLY A 879 -8.94 -17.36 -27.69
C GLY A 879 -9.52 -16.95 -26.34
N TYR A 880 -10.19 -15.80 -26.25
CA TYR A 880 -10.99 -15.41 -25.09
C TYR A 880 -12.42 -15.97 -25.20
N SER A 881 -12.98 -16.46 -24.08
CA SER A 881 -14.41 -16.75 -23.99
C SER A 881 -15.20 -15.44 -23.98
N THR A 882 -15.93 -15.17 -25.07
CA THR A 882 -16.67 -13.91 -25.19
C THR A 882 -17.79 -13.81 -24.15
N THR A 883 -18.44 -14.93 -23.82
CA THR A 883 -19.51 -14.97 -22.79
C THR A 883 -18.98 -14.64 -21.40
N ASP A 884 -17.80 -15.14 -21.03
CA ASP A 884 -17.20 -14.89 -19.72
C ASP A 884 -16.66 -13.46 -19.59
N VAL A 885 -16.07 -12.92 -20.67
CA VAL A 885 -15.64 -11.51 -20.74
C VAL A 885 -16.83 -10.58 -20.55
N VAL A 886 -17.93 -10.83 -21.25
CA VAL A 886 -19.15 -10.01 -21.13
C VAL A 886 -19.74 -10.10 -19.73
N SER A 887 -19.87 -11.31 -19.16
CA SER A 887 -20.40 -11.53 -17.80
C SER A 887 -19.54 -10.88 -16.72
N SER A 888 -18.23 -10.80 -16.91
CA SER A 888 -17.31 -10.16 -15.97
C SER A 888 -17.40 -8.64 -16.04
N ILE A 889 -17.52 -8.08 -17.25
CA ILE A 889 -17.74 -6.65 -17.45
C ILE A 889 -19.10 -6.22 -16.91
N ASP A 890 -20.15 -7.05 -17.05
CA ASP A 890 -21.47 -6.77 -16.51
C ASP A 890 -21.44 -6.62 -14.98
N ARG A 891 -20.85 -7.61 -14.27
CA ARG A 891 -20.63 -7.54 -12.82
C ARG A 891 -19.76 -6.34 -12.40
N PHE A 892 -18.88 -5.88 -13.28
CA PHE A 892 -18.01 -4.75 -13.01
C PHE A 892 -18.75 -3.40 -13.12
N LEU A 893 -19.69 -3.28 -14.07
CA LEU A 893 -20.43 -2.05 -14.34
C LEU A 893 -21.76 -1.94 -13.59
N HIS A 894 -22.39 -3.07 -13.26
CA HIS A 894 -23.75 -3.12 -12.73
C HIS A 894 -23.81 -3.85 -11.38
N ALA A 895 -24.57 -3.25 -10.45
CA ALA A 895 -25.09 -3.91 -9.25
C ALA A 895 -26.59 -4.16 -9.42
N ASP A 896 -27.23 -4.92 -8.51
CA ASP A 896 -28.56 -5.52 -8.70
C ASP A 896 -29.66 -4.60 -9.28
N GLU A 897 -29.65 -3.30 -8.98
CA GLU A 897 -30.61 -2.31 -9.50
C GLU A 897 -29.97 -0.97 -9.97
N SER A 898 -28.65 -0.81 -9.95
CA SER A 898 -27.99 0.46 -10.32
C SER A 898 -26.55 0.29 -10.78
N PRO A 899 -26.00 1.21 -11.61
CA PRO A 899 -24.58 1.17 -11.96
C PRO A 899 -23.67 1.29 -10.74
N THR A 900 -22.58 0.52 -10.75
CA THR A 900 -21.49 0.60 -9.76
C THR A 900 -20.79 1.96 -9.84
N GLU A 901 -19.92 2.28 -8.88
CA GLU A 901 -19.10 3.50 -8.94
C GLU A 901 -18.28 3.58 -10.25
N MET A 902 -17.81 2.43 -10.75
CA MET A 902 -17.14 2.33 -12.04
C MET A 902 -18.11 2.51 -13.22
N GLY A 903 -19.33 1.95 -13.13
CA GLY A 903 -20.40 2.19 -14.09
C GLY A 903 -20.77 3.68 -14.22
N GLN A 904 -20.76 4.42 -13.11
CA GLN A 904 -21.02 5.86 -13.10
C GLN A 904 -19.91 6.68 -13.78
N GLN A 905 -18.68 6.17 -13.82
CA GLN A 905 -17.54 6.82 -14.51
C GLN A 905 -17.60 6.61 -16.03
N LEU A 906 -18.32 5.60 -16.50
CA LEU A 906 -18.46 5.24 -17.92
C LEU A 906 -19.91 5.34 -18.41
N PRO A 907 -20.57 6.52 -18.32
CA PRO A 907 -21.98 6.67 -18.69
C PRO A 907 -22.27 6.37 -20.17
N GLY A 908 -21.27 6.43 -21.04
CA GLY A 908 -21.36 6.06 -22.45
C GLY A 908 -21.09 4.58 -22.75
N GLY A 909 -20.89 3.74 -21.73
CA GLY A 909 -20.82 2.28 -21.86
C GLY A 909 -19.53 1.71 -22.44
N ILE A 910 -19.54 0.40 -22.64
CA ILE A 910 -18.42 -0.39 -23.17
C ILE A 910 -18.84 -1.08 -24.48
N ARG A 911 -18.03 -0.91 -25.52
CA ARG A 911 -18.16 -1.60 -26.81
C ARG A 911 -17.12 -2.70 -26.89
N LEU A 912 -17.55 -3.94 -27.09
CA LEU A 912 -16.71 -5.11 -27.28
C LEU A 912 -16.69 -5.49 -28.76
N PHE A 913 -15.51 -5.50 -29.37
CA PHE A 913 -15.31 -5.92 -30.75
C PHE A 913 -14.66 -7.31 -30.75
N CYS A 914 -15.45 -8.38 -30.84
CA CYS A 914 -15.02 -9.76 -30.63
C CYS A 914 -14.68 -10.47 -31.94
N GLU A 915 -13.54 -11.16 -31.97
CA GLU A 915 -13.12 -11.98 -33.12
C GLU A 915 -13.91 -13.29 -33.24
N GLU A 916 -14.35 -13.86 -32.12
CA GLU A 916 -15.26 -15.01 -32.12
C GLU A 916 -16.72 -14.55 -31.91
N PRO A 917 -17.71 -15.22 -32.54
CA PRO A 917 -19.12 -14.89 -32.36
C PRO A 917 -19.63 -15.25 -30.97
N VAL A 918 -20.57 -14.47 -30.44
CA VAL A 918 -21.19 -14.69 -29.13
C VAL A 918 -22.21 -15.83 -29.20
N ALA A 919 -22.02 -16.89 -28.41
CA ALA A 919 -23.02 -17.92 -28.21
C ALA A 919 -23.75 -17.68 -26.88
N GLY A 920 -25.03 -17.32 -26.93
CA GLY A 920 -25.91 -17.23 -25.76
C GLY A 920 -25.72 -15.96 -24.90
N ALA A 921 -26.25 -14.83 -25.37
CA ALA A 921 -26.25 -13.55 -24.64
C ALA A 921 -27.58 -13.28 -23.89
N GLU A 922 -28.31 -14.33 -23.50
CA GLU A 922 -29.69 -14.20 -22.98
C GLU A 922 -29.77 -13.74 -21.51
N ASP A 923 -28.67 -13.80 -20.74
CA ASP A 923 -28.64 -13.51 -19.29
C ASP A 923 -28.10 -12.11 -18.90
N ILE A 924 -27.81 -11.22 -19.85
CA ILE A 924 -27.22 -9.89 -19.56
C ILE A 924 -28.32 -8.87 -19.28
N LYS A 925 -28.29 -8.24 -18.10
CA LYS A 925 -29.26 -7.21 -17.70
C LYS A 925 -28.98 -5.89 -18.43
N TRP A 926 -29.97 -5.39 -19.18
CA TRP A 926 -29.89 -4.12 -19.89
C TRP A 926 -30.20 -2.93 -18.97
N SER A 927 -29.31 -2.64 -18.02
CA SER A 927 -29.27 -1.37 -17.28
C SER A 927 -28.20 -0.43 -17.86
N GLY A 928 -28.27 0.86 -17.54
CA GLY A 928 -27.18 1.80 -17.90
C GLY A 928 -26.01 1.68 -16.93
N PRO A 929 -24.74 1.74 -17.38
CA PRO A 929 -24.28 2.04 -18.75
C PRO A 929 -24.22 0.82 -19.71
N PRO A 930 -24.46 1.02 -21.02
CA PRO A 930 -24.67 -0.08 -21.96
C PRO A 930 -23.40 -0.90 -22.27
N ILE A 931 -23.56 -2.22 -22.45
CA ILE A 931 -22.53 -3.10 -23.01
C ILE A 931 -22.97 -3.51 -24.42
N LEU A 932 -22.19 -3.14 -25.44
CA LEU A 932 -22.49 -3.38 -26.85
C LEU A 932 -21.47 -4.36 -27.43
N VAL A 933 -21.91 -5.49 -27.97
CA VAL A 933 -21.00 -6.52 -28.51
C VAL A 933 -21.14 -6.58 -30.03
N TYR A 934 -20.02 -6.52 -30.73
CA TYR A 934 -19.90 -6.54 -32.18
C TYR A 934 -18.94 -7.64 -32.62
N HIS A 935 -19.27 -8.32 -33.71
CA HIS A 935 -18.36 -9.30 -34.31
C HIS A 935 -17.47 -8.63 -35.36
N TYR A 936 -16.15 -8.83 -35.24
CA TYR A 936 -15.12 -8.29 -36.13
C TYR A 936 -14.05 -9.36 -36.38
N GLU A 937 -13.99 -9.91 -37.59
CA GLU A 937 -12.99 -10.96 -37.94
C GLU A 937 -11.57 -10.39 -38.09
N ASP A 938 -11.42 -9.16 -38.57
CA ASP A 938 -10.12 -8.56 -38.91
C ASP A 938 -9.78 -7.35 -38.03
N ASP A 939 -8.54 -7.32 -37.54
CA ASP A 939 -8.01 -6.25 -36.70
C ASP A 939 -7.73 -4.98 -37.48
N GLU A 940 -7.21 -5.07 -38.71
CA GLU A 940 -6.92 -3.87 -39.50
C GLU A 940 -8.21 -3.09 -39.78
N ARG A 941 -9.27 -3.83 -40.11
CA ARG A 941 -10.61 -3.27 -40.26
C ARG A 941 -11.15 -2.71 -38.94
N CYS A 942 -11.02 -3.43 -37.83
CA CYS A 942 -11.47 -2.97 -36.52
C CYS A 942 -10.75 -1.68 -36.07
N PHE A 943 -9.42 -1.61 -36.21
CA PHE A 943 -8.64 -0.42 -35.85
C PHE A 943 -8.97 0.77 -36.74
N ARG A 944 -9.16 0.53 -38.04
CA ARG A 944 -9.48 1.58 -39.01
C ARG A 944 -10.88 2.15 -38.83
N GLU A 945 -11.87 1.30 -38.57
CA GLU A 945 -13.27 1.70 -38.47
C GLU A 945 -13.65 2.16 -37.06
N MET A 946 -13.18 1.47 -36.02
CA MET A 946 -13.71 1.58 -34.66
C MET A 946 -12.73 2.13 -33.63
N MET A 947 -11.42 2.11 -33.92
CA MET A 947 -10.36 2.65 -33.04
C MET A 947 -10.53 2.26 -31.56
N PRO A 948 -10.49 0.94 -31.22
CA PRO A 948 -10.63 0.46 -29.84
C PRO A 948 -9.59 1.09 -28.91
N ASP A 949 -10.03 1.42 -27.70
CA ASP A 949 -9.24 2.03 -26.63
C ASP A 949 -8.33 1.01 -25.93
N ILE A 950 -8.82 -0.22 -25.79
CA ILE A 950 -8.08 -1.35 -25.24
C ILE A 950 -8.03 -2.45 -26.30
N TYR A 951 -6.84 -2.97 -26.57
CA TYR A 951 -6.65 -4.11 -27.44
C TYR A 951 -6.16 -5.29 -26.62
N LEU A 952 -7.04 -6.28 -26.42
CA LEU A 952 -6.69 -7.51 -25.73
C LEU A 952 -5.99 -8.43 -26.73
N LEU A 953 -4.70 -8.63 -26.53
CA LEU A 953 -3.91 -9.59 -27.31
C LEU A 953 -4.45 -10.99 -27.08
N ALA A 954 -4.47 -11.83 -28.13
CA ALA A 954 -4.93 -13.22 -27.99
C ALA A 954 -4.26 -13.88 -26.78
N PRO A 955 -5.02 -14.56 -25.90
CA PRO A 955 -4.45 -15.12 -24.70
C PRO A 955 -3.44 -16.20 -25.07
N THR A 956 -2.41 -16.35 -24.25
CA THR A 956 -1.41 -17.40 -24.40
C THR A 956 -2.11 -18.75 -24.31
N ARG A 957 -2.17 -19.49 -25.43
CA ARG A 957 -2.45 -20.93 -25.35
C ARG A 957 -1.35 -21.61 -24.54
N GLU A 958 -1.71 -22.72 -23.90
CA GLU A 958 -0.85 -23.59 -23.08
C GLU A 958 0.61 -23.61 -23.56
N ILE A 959 1.54 -23.44 -22.61
CA ILE A 959 2.99 -23.49 -22.84
C ILE A 959 3.33 -24.79 -23.58
N SER A 960 3.98 -24.68 -24.75
CA SER A 960 4.49 -25.85 -25.49
C SER A 960 5.98 -25.70 -25.80
N PHE A 961 6.75 -26.75 -25.53
CA PHE A 961 8.20 -26.77 -25.70
C PHE A 961 8.56 -27.46 -27.03
N ARG A 962 9.36 -26.81 -27.90
CA ARG A 962 9.87 -27.43 -29.14
C ARG A 962 11.41 -27.33 -29.22
N PRO A 963 12.11 -28.37 -29.71
CA PRO A 963 13.55 -28.32 -29.95
C PRO A 963 13.90 -27.23 -30.98
N ALA A 964 14.97 -26.48 -30.72
CA ALA A 964 15.53 -25.51 -31.67
C ALA A 964 16.15 -26.23 -32.89
N THR A 965 15.77 -25.86 -34.12
CA THR A 965 16.50 -26.26 -35.33
C THR A 965 17.53 -25.22 -35.78
N GLU A 966 17.43 -23.96 -35.31
CA GLU A 966 18.31 -22.85 -35.69
C GLU A 966 18.97 -22.19 -34.46
N ARG A 967 20.24 -21.75 -34.62
CA ARG A 967 21.02 -20.96 -33.64
C ARG A 967 21.04 -19.50 -34.08
N HIS A 968 20.75 -18.57 -33.16
CA HIS A 968 20.95 -17.13 -33.35
C HIS A 968 21.79 -16.56 -32.20
N ASP A 969 22.85 -15.83 -32.52
CA ASP A 969 23.68 -15.13 -31.54
C ASP A 969 22.98 -13.83 -31.10
N LEU A 970 22.45 -13.78 -29.88
CA LEU A 970 21.98 -12.52 -29.28
C LEU A 970 23.16 -11.75 -28.66
N PRO A 971 23.20 -10.40 -28.77
CA PRO A 971 24.24 -9.61 -28.14
C PRO A 971 24.18 -9.75 -26.61
N ARG A 972 25.29 -10.19 -26.00
CA ARG A 972 25.45 -10.25 -24.55
C ARG A 972 26.00 -8.93 -24.02
N GLY A 973 25.44 -8.42 -22.92
CA GLY A 973 26.05 -7.31 -22.19
C GLY A 973 27.42 -7.71 -21.59
N VAL A 974 28.31 -6.74 -21.42
CA VAL A 974 29.66 -6.97 -20.84
C VAL A 974 29.66 -6.65 -19.33
N GLY A 975 30.43 -7.40 -18.54
CA GLY A 975 30.58 -7.16 -17.10
C GLY A 975 29.25 -7.26 -16.34
N LYS A 976 28.89 -6.21 -15.58
CA LYS A 976 27.66 -6.15 -14.77
C LYS A 976 26.36 -6.13 -15.58
N GLN A 977 26.43 -5.98 -16.91
CA GLN A 977 25.27 -6.01 -17.82
C GLN A 977 25.00 -7.40 -18.43
N SER A 978 25.76 -8.43 -18.04
CA SER A 978 25.68 -9.77 -18.62
C SER A 978 24.44 -10.60 -18.22
N VAL A 979 23.52 -10.05 -17.40
CA VAL A 979 22.29 -10.72 -16.93
C VAL A 979 21.31 -11.08 -18.05
N PHE A 980 21.46 -10.50 -19.24
CA PHE A 980 20.55 -10.70 -20.37
C PHE A 980 21.00 -11.89 -21.22
N ASN A 981 20.10 -12.87 -21.42
CA ASN A 981 20.43 -14.20 -21.90
C ASN A 981 20.04 -14.49 -23.37
N GLU A 982 20.73 -15.47 -23.94
CA GLU A 982 20.46 -16.16 -25.20
C GLU A 982 19.80 -17.55 -24.93
N PRO A 983 18.76 -17.97 -25.67
CA PRO A 983 18.11 -19.26 -25.44
C PRO A 983 18.80 -20.45 -26.16
N LEU A 984 18.97 -21.59 -25.45
CA LEU A 984 19.39 -22.89 -26.03
C LEU A 984 18.23 -23.70 -26.65
N SER A 985 16.98 -23.31 -26.38
CA SER A 985 15.76 -23.94 -26.90
C SER A 985 14.69 -22.87 -27.09
N TRP A 986 13.92 -22.93 -28.18
CA TRP A 986 12.92 -21.91 -28.46
C TRP A 986 11.71 -22.12 -27.57
N LEU A 987 11.40 -21.10 -26.77
CA LEU A 987 10.11 -20.97 -26.13
C LEU A 987 9.17 -20.40 -27.21
N THR A 988 8.33 -21.23 -27.81
CA THR A 988 7.29 -20.73 -28.74
C THR A 988 6.02 -20.47 -27.96
N GLU A 989 5.86 -19.23 -27.49
CA GLU A 989 4.56 -18.69 -27.08
C GLU A 989 3.83 -18.13 -28.32
N GLY A 990 2.56 -18.49 -28.51
CA GLY A 990 1.69 -17.84 -29.49
C GLY A 990 1.98 -18.06 -30.98
N GLN A 991 1.10 -17.53 -31.83
CA GLN A 991 0.95 -17.85 -33.26
C GLN A 991 2.12 -17.45 -34.19
N ALA A 992 3.15 -16.71 -33.74
CA ALA A 992 4.11 -16.07 -34.64
C ALA A 992 5.50 -16.74 -34.78
N GLN A 993 5.86 -17.73 -33.96
CA GLN A 993 7.16 -18.44 -34.06
C GLN A 993 8.42 -17.54 -34.20
N LEU A 994 8.39 -16.27 -33.76
CA LEU A 994 9.51 -15.32 -33.82
C LEU A 994 9.52 -14.41 -32.57
N PRO A 995 10.68 -14.04 -32.00
CA PRO A 995 10.75 -13.10 -30.88
C PRO A 995 10.54 -11.66 -31.39
N ASN A 996 9.42 -11.04 -31.00
CA ASN A 996 9.13 -9.62 -31.27
C ASN A 996 9.79 -8.71 -30.23
N SER A 997 11.12 -8.61 -30.24
CA SER A 997 11.88 -7.37 -29.91
C SER A 997 13.35 -7.69 -29.62
N VAL A 998 14.25 -7.22 -30.48
CA VAL A 998 15.62 -6.88 -30.11
C VAL A 998 15.72 -5.37 -30.26
N SER A 999 15.51 -4.62 -29.18
CA SER A 999 15.82 -3.19 -29.14
C SER A 999 17.28 -3.03 -28.72
N GLN A 1000 18.14 -2.67 -29.67
CA GLN A 1000 19.50 -2.21 -29.41
C GLN A 1000 19.44 -0.73 -29.01
N GLU A 1001 19.78 -0.42 -27.75
CA GLU A 1001 20.22 0.94 -27.40
C GLU A 1001 21.76 0.94 -27.37
N PHE A 1002 22.36 1.62 -28.35
CA PHE A 1002 23.76 2.01 -28.29
C PHE A 1002 23.84 3.38 -27.63
N ASP A 1003 24.61 3.50 -26.55
CA ASP A 1003 25.20 4.78 -26.16
C ASP A 1003 26.68 4.74 -26.57
N ALA A 1004 27.10 5.80 -27.27
CA ALA A 1004 28.49 6.07 -27.66
C ALA A 1004 29.39 6.34 -26.44
#